data_AF-A0A7X8ERN9-F1
#
_entry.id   AF-A0A7X8ERN9-F1
#
_cell.length_a   1.000
_cell.length_b   1.000
_cell.length_c   1.000
_cell.angle_alpha   90.00
_cell.angle_beta   90.00
_cell.angle_gamma   90.00
#
_symmetry.space_group_name_H-M   'P 1'
#
loop_
_entity.id
_entity.type
_entity.pdbx_description
1 polymer ?
#
loop_
_entity_poly.entity_id
_entity_poly.type
_entity_poly.pdbx_seq_one_letter_code
_entity_poly.pdbx_strand_id
1 'polypeptide(L)'
;MKKILNVLPVVIIVISLILSGIQGITRVQIEQKQRGIQLLVNYNDIKKASENYKKPLEEIVSKLKAAGATGVLVKEQTIKQAGAGNMNSWEEQGAITVFTGAELKLLGMMDGINLDTIIPSHYYIWMSNDDIRGTIIKHLCYKIAEDGEIVINDQKFLDAGPSSNTIFNLGTGYPMHDLEIIAGQGLTISPQIRAWSNVTEEALKYVLEDVGSIPNLGPIYFNDAEIPGSDLPIMKEYARKNVIGIIEFYSEKQKGLYPLIRTASNGGEKYNAIRLHTVTDGETASLNPSQVLDRYMLASMERNMKALLVKMPNTAEPKKDYEDWFGLVEAVKKGLNEEGYKATDYPVPMNIPLSNPIIIWIIGFGPLFLLVLFGRWLDKERWTWILVLGGLMAWTVLLKIQPNLARQAMALGAAILYPTWAVITCISDKDKTWKEAFFTFFKITFISLGGALSIIGLLSQTSYILALDMFRGVKVAHVIPLILVPIFIEYKQGALEATRIKKMLLNPVTYLTLLIVGILGIVFIVYITRTGNTGQTSSYEILLRNLLRKILGVRPRTKEFLIGNPLMLMLLYYGYKEKYMPLLLGATIGQISIINTYSHIHTPIFISLIRTFHGIWIGLIGGVILIFIVKSINKLGRRWNLWEV
;
A
#
# COMPACT_ATOMS: atom_id res chain seq x y z
N MET A 1 -30.90 -16.86 -36.78
CA MET A 1 -29.79 -17.35 -35.93
C MET A 1 -28.46 -16.60 -36.11
N LYS A 2 -27.88 -16.46 -37.32
CA LYS A 2 -26.56 -15.79 -37.52
C LYS A 2 -26.47 -14.35 -36.97
N LYS A 3 -27.52 -13.52 -37.16
CA LYS A 3 -27.56 -12.14 -36.64
C LYS A 3 -27.54 -12.07 -35.11
N ILE A 4 -28.16 -13.03 -34.43
CA ILE A 4 -28.21 -13.12 -32.96
C ILE A 4 -26.84 -13.54 -32.42
N LEU A 5 -26.22 -14.57 -33.02
CA LEU A 5 -24.86 -15.01 -32.66
C LEU A 5 -23.84 -13.87 -32.81
N ASN A 6 -23.98 -13.01 -33.82
CA ASN A 6 -23.07 -11.88 -34.02
C ASN A 6 -23.17 -10.81 -32.93
N VAL A 7 -24.37 -10.52 -32.42
CA VAL A 7 -24.60 -9.45 -31.45
C VAL A 7 -24.41 -9.92 -29.99
N LEU A 8 -24.62 -11.21 -29.73
CA LEU A 8 -24.62 -11.80 -28.38
C LEU A 8 -23.35 -11.49 -27.55
N PRO A 9 -22.10 -11.69 -28.04
CA PRO A 9 -20.92 -11.41 -27.22
C PRO A 9 -20.82 -9.95 -26.78
N VAL A 10 -21.19 -9.02 -27.66
CA VAL A 10 -21.16 -7.58 -27.37
C VAL A 10 -22.18 -7.24 -26.29
N VAL A 11 -23.40 -7.78 -26.37
CA VAL A 11 -24.44 -7.57 -25.36
C VAL A 11 -23.99 -8.07 -23.99
N ILE A 12 -23.38 -9.25 -23.93
CA ILE A 12 -22.88 -9.83 -22.67
C ILE A 12 -21.76 -8.98 -22.07
N ILE A 13 -20.82 -8.50 -22.90
CA ILE A 13 -19.76 -7.59 -22.45
C ILE A 13 -20.37 -6.30 -21.88
N VAL A 14 -21.35 -5.70 -22.57
CA VAL A 14 -22.02 -4.48 -22.09
C VAL A 14 -22.74 -4.72 -20.76
N ILE A 15 -23.46 -5.82 -20.60
CA ILE A 15 -24.11 -6.18 -19.32
C ILE A 15 -23.07 -6.34 -18.21
N SER A 16 -21.96 -7.05 -18.48
CA SER A 16 -20.84 -7.19 -17.54
C SER A 16 -20.26 -5.84 -17.12
N LEU A 17 -20.09 -4.90 -18.06
CA LEU A 17 -19.59 -3.55 -17.77
C LEU A 17 -20.59 -2.72 -16.96
N ILE A 18 -21.89 -2.79 -17.24
CA ILE A 18 -22.93 -2.10 -16.47
C ILE A 18 -22.91 -2.60 -15.02
N LEU A 19 -22.90 -3.91 -14.81
CA LEU A 19 -22.83 -4.52 -13.47
C LEU A 19 -21.54 -4.14 -12.74
N SER A 20 -20.42 -4.08 -13.47
CA SER A 20 -19.15 -3.61 -12.92
C SER A 20 -19.22 -2.14 -12.49
N GLY A 21 -19.90 -1.29 -13.28
CA GLY A 21 -20.15 0.11 -12.95
C GLY A 21 -21.00 0.27 -11.70
N ILE A 22 -22.05 -0.54 -11.53
CA ILE A 22 -22.89 -0.53 -10.32
C ILE A 22 -22.04 -0.83 -9.07
N GLN A 23 -21.17 -1.85 -9.12
CA GLN A 23 -20.24 -2.14 -8.01
C GLN A 23 -19.29 -0.97 -7.74
N GLY A 24 -18.78 -0.34 -8.81
CA GLY A 24 -17.93 0.85 -8.70
C GLY A 24 -18.63 2.04 -8.04
N ILE A 25 -19.91 2.28 -8.37
CA ILE A 25 -20.71 3.37 -7.76
C ILE A 25 -20.93 3.11 -6.26
N THR A 26 -21.32 1.89 -5.88
CA THR A 26 -21.47 1.51 -4.46
C THR A 26 -20.18 1.78 -3.68
N ARG A 27 -19.04 1.41 -4.27
CA ARG A 27 -17.74 1.67 -3.66
C ARG A 27 -17.43 3.16 -3.53
N VAL A 28 -17.64 3.95 -4.59
CA VAL A 28 -17.42 5.42 -4.55
C VAL A 28 -18.24 6.07 -3.44
N GLN A 29 -19.50 5.67 -3.26
CA GLN A 29 -20.37 6.21 -2.20
C GLN A 29 -19.80 5.93 -0.80
N ILE A 30 -19.24 4.75 -0.57
CA ILE A 30 -18.63 4.38 0.72
C ILE A 30 -17.33 5.15 0.93
N GLU A 31 -16.48 5.22 -0.09
CA GLU A 31 -15.22 5.97 -0.05
C GLU A 31 -15.44 7.46 0.26
N GLN A 32 -16.50 8.07 -0.30
CA GLN A 32 -16.82 9.47 -0.07
C GLN A 32 -17.44 9.74 1.31
N LYS A 33 -18.22 8.81 1.87
CA LYS A 33 -18.82 8.96 3.20
C LYS A 33 -17.81 8.87 4.33
N GLN A 34 -16.75 8.10 4.16
CA GLN A 34 -15.78 7.82 5.22
C GLN A 34 -14.49 8.64 5.04
N ARG A 35 -14.50 9.90 5.50
CA ARG A 35 -13.35 10.81 5.44
C ARG A 35 -12.73 11.16 6.80
N GLY A 36 -13.07 10.40 7.83
CA GLY A 36 -12.40 10.49 9.13
C GLY A 36 -11.00 9.89 9.07
N ILE A 37 -10.01 10.64 9.54
CA ILE A 37 -8.61 10.20 9.69
C ILE A 37 -8.16 10.49 11.11
N GLN A 38 -7.56 9.50 11.76
CA GLN A 38 -6.94 9.65 13.07
C GLN A 38 -5.52 10.20 12.91
N LEU A 39 -5.18 11.23 13.68
CA LEU A 39 -3.83 11.79 13.76
C LEU A 39 -3.19 11.34 15.06
N LEU A 40 -2.31 10.36 14.94
CA LEU A 40 -1.60 9.77 16.06
C LEU A 40 -0.22 10.42 16.23
N VAL A 41 0.21 10.58 17.46
CA VAL A 41 1.58 10.91 17.85
C VAL A 41 2.17 9.78 18.66
N ASN A 42 3.50 9.66 18.73
CA ASN A 42 4.14 8.58 19.48
C ASN A 42 4.31 8.96 20.96
N TYR A 43 3.87 8.10 21.88
CA TYR A 43 4.05 8.31 23.32
C TYR A 43 5.52 8.52 23.69
N ASN A 44 6.41 7.75 23.07
CA ASN A 44 7.83 7.79 23.40
C ASN A 44 8.47 9.13 22.99
N ASP A 45 7.99 9.74 21.90
CA ASP A 45 8.43 11.09 21.48
C ASP A 45 7.94 12.14 22.49
N ILE A 46 6.71 12.00 23.01
CA ILE A 46 6.16 12.86 24.07
C ILE A 46 7.02 12.74 25.34
N LYS A 47 7.30 11.51 25.79
CA LYS A 47 8.09 11.28 27.00
C LYS A 47 9.50 11.83 26.85
N LYS A 48 10.15 11.57 25.71
CA LYS A 48 11.46 12.13 25.37
C LYS A 48 11.47 13.65 25.39
N ALA A 49 10.44 14.29 24.84
CA ALA A 49 10.31 15.75 24.88
C ALA A 49 10.07 16.27 26.30
N SER A 50 9.28 15.58 27.12
CA SER A 50 9.02 15.91 28.53
C SER A 50 10.33 16.00 29.32
N GLU A 51 11.17 14.96 29.20
CA GLU A 51 12.47 14.89 29.91
C GLU A 51 13.49 15.91 29.38
N ASN A 52 13.67 15.97 28.06
CA ASN A 52 14.70 16.83 27.45
C ASN A 52 14.42 18.32 27.65
N TYR A 53 13.15 18.72 27.62
CA TYR A 53 12.75 20.13 27.74
C TYR A 53 12.26 20.50 29.14
N LYS A 54 12.25 19.56 30.09
CA LYS A 54 11.79 19.73 31.47
C LYS A 54 10.38 20.34 31.55
N LYS A 55 9.49 19.86 30.68
CA LYS A 55 8.10 20.31 30.63
C LYS A 55 7.17 19.23 31.12
N PRO A 56 6.07 19.56 31.82
CA PRO A 56 5.07 18.57 32.18
C PRO A 56 4.50 17.87 30.94
N LEU A 57 4.28 16.56 31.06
CA LEU A 57 3.67 15.75 29.99
C LEU A 57 2.32 16.33 29.55
N GLU A 58 1.51 16.81 30.50
CA GLU A 58 0.23 17.47 30.24
C GLU A 58 0.35 18.69 29.32
N GLU A 59 1.37 19.54 29.51
CA GLU A 59 1.59 20.73 28.67
C GLU A 59 1.86 20.33 27.21
N ILE A 60 2.71 19.31 27.01
CA ILE A 60 3.08 18.83 25.67
C ILE A 60 1.87 18.21 24.98
N VAL A 61 1.13 17.36 25.70
CA VAL A 61 -0.08 16.70 25.20
C VAL A 61 -1.14 17.72 24.82
N SER A 62 -1.37 18.73 25.66
CA SER A 62 -2.31 19.81 25.39
C SER A 62 -1.95 20.59 24.13
N LYS A 63 -0.65 20.89 23.94
CA LYS A 63 -0.15 21.51 22.70
C LYS A 63 -0.34 20.64 21.46
N LEU A 64 -0.09 19.33 21.55
CA LEU A 64 -0.31 18.40 20.45
C LEU A 64 -1.79 18.29 20.09
N LYS A 65 -2.67 18.24 21.09
CA LYS A 65 -4.13 18.25 20.87
C LYS A 65 -4.57 19.54 20.19
N ALA A 66 -4.08 20.69 20.64
CA ALA A 66 -4.36 21.99 20.01
C ALA A 66 -3.89 22.02 18.55
N ALA A 67 -2.68 21.52 18.28
CA ALA A 67 -2.14 21.39 16.92
C ALA A 67 -2.99 20.47 16.03
N GLY A 68 -3.58 19.42 16.60
CA GLY A 68 -4.53 18.56 15.89
C GLY A 68 -4.44 17.07 16.12
N ALA A 69 -3.58 16.60 17.02
CA ALA A 69 -3.51 15.20 17.39
C ALA A 69 -4.86 14.73 17.96
N THR A 70 -5.29 13.53 17.58
CA THR A 70 -6.52 12.88 18.05
C THR A 70 -6.25 11.61 18.86
N GLY A 71 -5.00 11.12 18.85
CA GLY A 71 -4.58 10.05 19.74
C GLY A 71 -3.08 9.90 19.87
N VAL A 72 -2.69 8.96 20.73
CA VAL A 72 -1.31 8.61 21.02
C VAL A 72 -1.11 7.12 20.78
N LEU A 73 -0.11 6.77 19.98
CA LEU A 73 0.35 5.39 19.82
C LEU A 73 1.35 5.08 20.94
N VAL A 74 1.07 4.05 21.74
CA VAL A 74 1.91 3.64 22.86
C VAL A 74 2.36 2.21 22.70
N LYS A 75 3.64 1.95 22.97
CA LYS A 75 4.20 0.60 23.02
C LYS A 75 4.09 0.04 24.41
N GLU A 76 3.83 -1.26 24.50
CA GLU A 76 4.10 -2.00 25.72
C GLU A 76 5.57 -1.82 26.10
N GLN A 77 5.83 -1.50 27.37
CA GLN A 77 7.15 -1.16 27.86
C GLN A 77 7.94 -2.42 28.15
N THR A 78 9.23 -2.39 27.82
CA THR A 78 10.16 -3.45 28.20
C THR A 78 10.97 -3.03 29.41
N ILE A 79 11.67 -3.97 30.06
CA ILE A 79 12.52 -3.65 31.21
C ILE A 79 13.73 -2.82 30.74
N LYS A 80 14.45 -3.32 29.74
CA LYS A 80 15.69 -2.73 29.23
C LYS A 80 15.84 -3.02 27.75
N GLN A 81 16.36 -2.08 26.96
CA GLN A 81 16.58 -2.28 25.53
C GLN A 81 18.02 -1.93 25.14
N ALA A 82 18.57 -2.61 24.14
CA ALA A 82 19.95 -2.42 23.70
C ALA A 82 20.23 -1.04 23.04
N GLY A 83 19.20 -0.30 22.64
CA GLY A 83 19.31 0.98 21.94
C GLY A 83 18.83 2.15 22.79
N ALA A 84 19.78 2.88 23.39
CA ALA A 84 19.51 4.01 24.26
C ALA A 84 18.81 5.19 23.55
N GLY A 85 17.99 5.93 24.31
CA GLY A 85 17.50 7.26 23.93
C GLY A 85 16.17 7.27 23.16
N ASN A 86 15.41 6.18 23.22
CA ASN A 86 14.10 6.05 22.59
C ASN A 86 12.94 6.07 23.59
N MET A 87 13.19 6.07 24.91
CA MET A 87 12.19 5.96 25.98
C MET A 87 11.26 4.76 25.80
N ASN A 88 11.77 3.65 25.27
CA ASN A 88 11.00 2.44 24.97
C ASN A 88 10.95 1.42 26.12
N SER A 89 11.70 1.67 27.20
CA SER A 89 11.83 0.79 28.35
C SER A 89 11.61 1.54 29.66
N TRP A 90 11.22 0.80 30.69
CA TRP A 90 11.06 1.31 32.05
C TRP A 90 12.38 1.88 32.61
N GLU A 91 13.52 1.26 32.29
CA GLU A 91 14.84 1.76 32.72
C GLU A 91 15.16 3.13 32.11
N GLU A 92 14.91 3.32 30.80
CA GLU A 92 15.16 4.61 30.14
C GLU A 92 14.23 5.72 30.64
N GLN A 93 13.04 5.35 31.12
CA GLN A 93 12.09 6.27 31.73
C GLN A 93 12.40 6.54 33.22
N GLY A 94 13.44 5.91 33.78
CA GLY A 94 13.81 6.06 35.19
C GLY A 94 12.85 5.40 36.17
N ALA A 95 11.92 4.57 35.69
CA ALA A 95 10.93 3.89 36.53
C ALA A 95 11.52 2.69 37.28
N ILE A 96 12.57 2.08 36.73
CA ILE A 96 13.29 0.95 37.31
C ILE A 96 14.80 1.15 37.15
N THR A 97 15.60 0.42 37.90
CA THR A 97 17.06 0.39 37.76
C THR A 97 17.53 -1.05 37.62
N VAL A 98 18.40 -1.31 36.63
CA VAL A 98 18.97 -2.63 36.40
C VAL A 98 20.43 -2.63 36.84
N PHE A 99 20.75 -3.49 37.79
CA PHE A 99 22.11 -3.71 38.27
C PHE A 99 22.64 -5.06 37.78
N THR A 100 23.93 -5.12 37.48
CA THR A 100 24.64 -6.40 37.45
C THR A 100 24.93 -6.86 38.88
N GLY A 101 25.03 -8.16 39.11
CA GLY A 101 25.42 -8.70 40.41
C GLY A 101 26.79 -8.20 40.88
N ALA A 102 27.71 -7.93 39.93
CA ALA A 102 28.99 -7.31 40.22
C ALA A 102 28.84 -5.87 40.76
N GLU A 103 27.97 -5.06 40.15
CA GLU A 103 27.68 -3.70 40.62
C GLU A 103 27.03 -3.72 42.01
N LEU A 104 26.06 -4.62 42.25
CA LEU A 104 25.46 -4.76 43.58
C LEU A 104 26.49 -5.17 44.63
N LYS A 105 27.37 -6.14 44.34
CA LYS A 105 28.43 -6.53 45.27
C LYS A 105 29.39 -5.37 45.56
N LEU A 106 29.76 -4.59 44.55
CA LEU A 106 30.60 -3.41 44.74
C LEU A 106 29.92 -2.39 45.66
N LEU A 107 28.64 -2.10 45.43
CA LEU A 107 27.84 -1.19 46.26
C LEU A 107 27.72 -1.72 47.70
N GLY A 108 27.42 -3.00 47.87
CA GLY A 108 27.37 -3.65 49.18
C GLY A 108 28.70 -3.59 49.92
N MET A 109 29.82 -3.84 49.23
CA MET A 109 31.17 -3.70 49.80
C MET A 109 31.46 -2.27 50.27
N MET A 110 31.03 -1.26 49.50
CA MET A 110 31.22 0.15 49.87
C MET A 110 30.39 0.56 51.10
N ASP A 111 29.24 -0.09 51.31
CA ASP A 111 28.32 0.19 52.42
C ASP A 111 28.46 -0.79 53.60
N GLY A 112 29.46 -1.68 53.56
CA GLY A 112 29.70 -2.69 54.60
C GLY A 112 28.65 -3.81 54.68
N ILE A 113 27.82 -3.96 53.64
CA ILE A 113 26.78 -4.99 53.53
C ILE A 113 27.36 -6.24 52.89
N ASN A 114 27.22 -7.39 53.55
CA ASN A 114 27.61 -8.66 52.96
C ASN A 114 26.52 -9.18 52.00
N LEU A 115 26.86 -9.29 50.72
CA LEU A 115 26.00 -9.74 49.63
C LEU A 115 26.48 -11.07 49.02
N ASP A 116 26.87 -12.03 49.87
CA ASP A 116 27.35 -13.35 49.43
C ASP A 116 26.33 -14.15 48.60
N THR A 117 25.04 -13.91 48.82
CA THR A 117 23.92 -14.56 48.10
C THR A 117 23.75 -14.05 46.66
N ILE A 118 24.33 -12.90 46.33
CA ILE A 118 24.24 -12.29 45.00
C ILE A 118 25.21 -12.99 44.06
N ILE A 119 24.72 -13.32 42.86
CA ILE A 119 25.53 -13.99 41.84
C ILE A 119 26.06 -12.90 40.89
N PRO A 120 27.40 -12.71 40.78
CA PRO A 120 27.96 -11.60 40.01
C PRO A 120 27.55 -11.56 38.53
N SER A 121 27.28 -12.73 37.94
CA SER A 121 26.88 -12.88 36.54
C SER A 121 25.38 -12.68 36.29
N HIS A 122 24.57 -12.46 37.33
CA HIS A 122 23.13 -12.22 37.19
C HIS A 122 22.82 -10.74 37.03
N TYR A 123 21.62 -10.45 36.52
CA TYR A 123 21.04 -9.12 36.54
C TYR A 123 19.95 -9.01 37.59
N TYR A 124 19.93 -7.90 38.31
CA TYR A 124 18.99 -7.61 39.38
C TYR A 124 18.24 -6.32 39.06
N ILE A 125 16.92 -6.39 39.07
CA ILE A 125 16.06 -5.26 38.72
C ILE A 125 15.46 -4.70 40.01
N TRP A 126 15.77 -3.45 40.30
CA TRP A 126 15.19 -2.69 41.39
C TRP A 126 14.02 -1.85 40.90
N MET A 127 12.91 -1.92 41.62
CA MET A 127 11.66 -1.24 41.28
C MET A 127 11.17 -0.47 42.50
N SER A 128 11.26 0.86 42.46
CA SER A 128 10.90 1.73 43.58
C SER A 128 9.39 1.97 43.69
N ASN A 129 8.66 1.90 42.57
CA ASN A 129 7.21 2.11 42.53
C ASN A 129 6.48 0.76 42.63
N ASP A 130 5.68 0.59 43.69
CA ASP A 130 4.94 -0.64 43.98
C ASP A 130 3.90 -1.00 42.90
N ASP A 131 3.27 -0.02 42.25
CA ASP A 131 2.27 -0.24 41.19
C ASP A 131 2.91 -0.77 39.91
N ILE A 132 4.04 -0.16 39.52
CA ILE A 132 4.84 -0.60 38.37
C ILE A 132 5.42 -1.99 38.65
N ARG A 133 5.95 -2.21 39.86
CA ARG A 133 6.44 -3.52 40.30
C ARG A 133 5.35 -4.59 40.19
N GLY A 134 4.16 -4.31 40.74
CA GLY A 134 3.03 -5.24 40.71
C GLY A 134 2.61 -5.61 39.29
N THR A 135 2.61 -4.64 38.37
CA THR A 135 2.31 -4.86 36.95
C THR A 135 3.39 -5.72 36.28
N ILE A 136 4.66 -5.37 36.45
CA ILE A 136 5.80 -6.10 35.84
C ILE A 136 5.80 -7.56 36.31
N ILE A 137 5.67 -7.80 37.61
CA ILE A 137 5.68 -9.16 38.18
C ILE A 137 4.52 -9.97 37.64
N LYS A 138 3.30 -9.43 37.60
CA LYS A 138 2.14 -10.15 37.04
C LYS A 138 2.37 -10.53 35.58
N HIS A 139 2.88 -9.59 34.77
CA HIS A 139 3.23 -9.88 33.37
C HIS A 139 4.29 -10.99 33.25
N LEU A 140 5.31 -10.99 34.10
CA LEU A 140 6.34 -12.04 34.12
C LEU A 140 5.76 -13.40 34.55
N CYS A 141 4.95 -13.44 35.61
CA CYS A 141 4.30 -14.66 36.08
C CYS A 141 3.41 -15.28 34.99
N TYR A 142 2.64 -14.48 34.25
CA TYR A 142 1.81 -14.99 33.17
C TYR A 142 2.61 -15.38 31.91
N LYS A 143 3.63 -14.62 31.53
CA LYS A 143 4.33 -14.81 30.25
C LYS A 143 5.50 -15.81 30.31
N ILE A 144 6.19 -15.90 31.45
CA ILE A 144 7.40 -16.72 31.63
C ILE A 144 7.28 -17.69 32.81
N ALA A 145 6.30 -17.50 33.71
CA ALA A 145 6.12 -18.31 34.92
C ALA A 145 7.31 -18.27 35.90
N GLU A 146 7.99 -17.12 35.97
CA GLU A 146 9.04 -16.84 36.95
C GLU A 146 8.55 -15.86 38.03
N ASP A 147 8.86 -16.18 39.30
CA ASP A 147 8.61 -15.37 40.50
C ASP A 147 9.91 -15.10 41.27
N GLY A 148 10.93 -14.57 40.59
CA GLY A 148 12.27 -14.35 41.15
C GLY A 148 12.41 -13.14 42.10
N GLU A 149 11.40 -12.77 42.89
CA GLU A 149 11.56 -11.69 43.87
C GLU A 149 12.54 -12.12 44.98
N ILE A 150 13.58 -11.31 45.19
CA ILE A 150 14.54 -11.45 46.28
C ILE A 150 14.59 -10.15 47.10
N VAL A 151 14.92 -10.27 48.38
CA VAL A 151 15.08 -9.11 49.26
C VAL A 151 16.55 -8.90 49.53
N ILE A 152 17.03 -7.69 49.27
CA ILE A 152 18.40 -7.24 49.53
C ILE A 152 18.32 -5.96 50.35
N ASN A 153 18.84 -5.98 51.58
CA ASN A 153 18.87 -4.80 52.47
C ASN A 153 17.48 -4.11 52.61
N ASP A 154 16.45 -4.89 52.94
CA ASP A 154 15.04 -4.47 53.05
C ASP A 154 14.42 -3.88 51.76
N GLN A 155 15.12 -3.96 50.63
CA GLN A 155 14.62 -3.58 49.31
C GLN A 155 14.32 -4.82 48.47
N LYS A 156 13.24 -4.76 47.69
CA LYS A 156 12.84 -5.85 46.81
C LYS A 156 13.49 -5.70 45.44
N PHE A 157 14.13 -6.77 44.98
CA PHE A 157 14.72 -6.90 43.66
C PHE A 157 14.10 -8.10 42.95
N LEU A 158 14.14 -8.08 41.62
CA LEU A 158 13.87 -9.25 40.79
C LEU A 158 15.20 -9.79 40.26
N ASP A 159 15.50 -11.06 40.54
CA ASP A 159 16.62 -11.76 39.91
C ASP A 159 16.21 -12.20 38.50
N ALA A 160 16.81 -11.58 37.48
CA ALA A 160 16.56 -11.86 36.07
C ALA A 160 17.55 -12.89 35.47
N GLY A 161 18.37 -13.52 36.31
CA GLY A 161 19.32 -14.54 35.90
C GLY A 161 20.48 -14.02 35.01
N PRO A 162 21.27 -14.94 34.43
CA PRO A 162 22.46 -14.61 33.64
C PRO A 162 22.16 -14.28 32.16
N SER A 163 21.02 -14.74 31.62
CA SER A 163 20.61 -14.54 30.22
C SER A 163 19.38 -13.63 30.15
N SER A 164 19.59 -12.37 30.51
CA SER A 164 18.53 -11.36 30.68
C SER A 164 17.84 -10.92 29.39
N ASN A 165 18.31 -11.32 28.20
CA ASN A 165 17.78 -10.80 26.94
C ASN A 165 16.29 -11.14 26.72
N THR A 166 15.80 -12.25 27.27
CA THR A 166 14.38 -12.62 27.20
C THR A 166 13.52 -11.70 28.09
N ILE A 167 13.90 -11.53 29.36
CA ILE A 167 13.18 -10.68 30.32
C ILE A 167 13.29 -9.20 29.93
N PHE A 168 14.45 -8.76 29.46
CA PHE A 168 14.71 -7.38 29.11
C PHE A 168 13.87 -6.88 27.94
N ASN A 169 13.65 -7.72 26.92
CA ASN A 169 12.86 -7.37 25.73
C ASN A 169 11.38 -7.74 25.86
N LEU A 170 10.96 -8.41 26.93
CA LEU A 170 9.56 -8.77 27.16
C LEU A 170 8.72 -7.52 27.37
N GLY A 171 7.52 -7.48 26.78
CA GLY A 171 6.51 -6.49 27.15
C GLY A 171 6.02 -6.74 28.58
N THR A 172 6.01 -5.71 29.41
CA THR A 172 5.70 -5.79 30.85
C THR A 172 4.66 -4.75 31.27
N GLY A 173 3.70 -4.47 30.38
CA GLY A 173 2.62 -3.52 30.61
C GLY A 173 2.86 -2.12 30.05
N TYR A 174 1.98 -1.19 30.46
CA TYR A 174 1.91 0.18 29.93
C TYR A 174 2.06 1.21 31.06
N PRO A 175 2.56 2.44 30.77
CA PRO A 175 2.72 3.51 31.75
C PRO A 175 1.35 4.13 32.06
N MET A 176 0.54 3.42 32.84
CA MET A 176 -0.89 3.74 33.02
C MET A 176 -1.15 5.14 33.56
N HIS A 177 -0.31 5.63 34.48
CA HIS A 177 -0.41 7.00 35.00
C HIS A 177 -0.25 8.06 33.90
N ASP A 178 0.76 7.94 33.05
CA ASP A 178 0.98 8.87 31.94
C ASP A 178 -0.16 8.76 30.91
N LEU A 179 -0.69 7.54 30.71
CA LEU A 179 -1.85 7.30 29.84
C LEU A 179 -3.15 7.94 30.38
N GLU A 180 -3.39 7.91 31.69
CA GLU A 180 -4.53 8.60 32.32
C GLU A 180 -4.45 10.11 32.12
N ILE A 181 -3.26 10.71 32.24
CA ILE A 181 -3.04 12.13 31.95
C ILE A 181 -3.37 12.44 30.49
N ILE A 182 -2.90 11.60 29.55
CA ILE A 182 -3.16 11.75 28.11
C ILE A 182 -4.67 11.64 27.80
N ALA A 183 -5.34 10.64 28.38
CA ALA A 183 -6.76 10.44 28.19
C ALA A 183 -7.59 11.55 28.84
N GLY A 184 -7.16 12.10 29.98
CA GLY A 184 -7.76 13.26 30.63
C GLY A 184 -7.73 14.52 29.75
N GLN A 185 -6.70 14.66 28.91
CA GLN A 185 -6.67 15.69 27.86
C GLN A 185 -7.60 15.36 26.69
N GLY A 186 -8.28 14.22 26.65
CA GLY A 186 -9.25 13.83 25.62
C GLY A 186 -8.62 13.28 24.34
N LEU A 187 -7.38 12.78 24.39
CA LEU A 187 -6.80 12.00 23.31
C LEU A 187 -7.15 10.52 23.48
N THR A 188 -7.28 9.81 22.35
CA THR A 188 -7.39 8.35 22.31
C THR A 188 -6.03 7.69 22.50
N ILE A 189 -6.00 6.46 23.03
CA ILE A 189 -4.76 5.72 23.22
C ILE A 189 -4.79 4.45 22.39
N SER A 190 -3.87 4.35 21.45
CA SER A 190 -3.68 3.19 20.58
C SER A 190 -2.50 2.35 21.06
N PRO A 191 -2.74 1.21 21.73
CA PRO A 191 -1.69 0.37 22.25
C PRO A 191 -1.06 -0.53 21.17
N GLN A 192 0.23 -0.81 21.34
CA GLN A 192 1.01 -1.78 20.58
C GLN A 192 1.41 -2.95 21.48
N ILE A 193 0.72 -4.07 21.30
CA ILE A 193 0.96 -5.31 22.05
C ILE A 193 2.26 -5.95 21.55
N ARG A 194 3.12 -6.40 22.48
CA ARG A 194 4.33 -7.14 22.15
C ARG A 194 4.10 -8.64 22.11
N ALA A 195 4.90 -9.33 21.31
CA ALA A 195 4.93 -10.78 21.25
C ALA A 195 5.79 -11.34 22.38
N TRP A 196 5.45 -12.55 22.83
CA TRP A 196 6.28 -13.34 23.72
C TRP A 196 6.21 -14.81 23.35
N SER A 197 7.18 -15.58 23.83
CA SER A 197 7.25 -17.03 23.61
C SER A 197 6.19 -17.76 24.44
N ASN A 198 5.73 -18.93 23.97
CA ASN A 198 4.81 -19.81 24.71
C ASN A 198 3.50 -19.12 25.16
N VAL A 199 2.78 -18.52 24.22
CA VAL A 199 1.50 -17.85 24.51
C VAL A 199 0.44 -18.85 24.99
N THR A 200 0.09 -18.80 26.27
CA THR A 200 -1.05 -19.53 26.87
C THR A 200 -2.33 -18.70 26.79
N GLU A 201 -3.49 -19.35 26.92
CA GLU A 201 -4.78 -18.67 26.86
C GLU A 201 -5.00 -17.77 28.08
N GLU A 202 -4.55 -18.19 29.26
CA GLU A 202 -4.61 -17.40 30.50
C GLU A 202 -3.72 -16.15 30.41
N ALA A 203 -2.49 -16.31 29.94
CA ALA A 203 -1.57 -15.17 29.79
C ALA A 203 -2.07 -14.17 28.76
N LEU A 204 -2.59 -14.67 27.64
CA LEU A 204 -3.17 -13.82 26.63
C LEU A 204 -4.41 -13.08 27.15
N LYS A 205 -5.28 -13.77 27.90
CA LYS A 205 -6.45 -13.16 28.53
C LYS A 205 -6.04 -11.99 29.43
N TYR A 206 -5.04 -12.20 30.29
CA TYR A 206 -4.52 -11.14 31.16
C TYR A 206 -4.02 -9.93 30.36
N VAL A 207 -3.20 -10.15 29.33
CA VAL A 207 -2.68 -9.05 28.47
C VAL A 207 -3.81 -8.31 27.76
N LEU A 208 -4.83 -9.02 27.27
CA LEU A 208 -5.97 -8.39 26.60
C LEU A 208 -6.86 -7.60 27.57
N GLU A 209 -7.00 -8.06 28.81
CA GLU A 209 -7.69 -7.32 29.89
C GLU A 209 -6.91 -6.08 30.32
N ASP A 210 -5.58 -6.19 30.45
CA ASP A 210 -4.68 -5.06 30.71
C ASP A 210 -4.81 -3.99 29.64
N VAL A 211 -4.81 -4.38 28.36
CA VAL A 211 -5.08 -3.49 27.22
C VAL A 211 -6.50 -2.91 27.28
N GLY A 212 -7.49 -3.72 27.68
CA GLY A 212 -8.88 -3.29 27.85
C GLY A 212 -9.09 -2.27 28.97
N SER A 213 -8.16 -2.19 29.93
CA SER A 213 -8.21 -1.22 31.03
C SER A 213 -7.76 0.19 30.61
N ILE A 214 -7.04 0.32 29.49
CA ILE A 214 -6.50 1.60 29.00
C ILE A 214 -7.64 2.61 28.74
N PRO A 215 -7.56 3.82 29.31
CA PRO A 215 -8.60 4.83 29.13
C PRO A 215 -8.64 5.33 27.67
N ASN A 216 -9.83 5.70 27.19
CA ASN A 216 -10.05 6.13 25.81
C ASN A 216 -9.40 5.21 24.75
N LEU A 217 -9.53 3.89 24.94
CA LEU A 217 -8.92 2.88 24.08
C LEU A 217 -9.27 3.08 22.59
N GLY A 218 -8.25 3.32 21.79
CA GLY A 218 -8.31 3.47 20.34
C GLY A 218 -8.01 2.16 19.60
N PRO A 219 -7.70 2.23 18.30
CA PRO A 219 -7.29 1.07 17.51
C PRO A 219 -6.06 0.37 18.09
N ILE A 220 -6.07 -0.97 18.06
CA ILE A 220 -5.03 -1.84 18.62
C ILE A 220 -4.03 -2.20 17.52
N TYR A 221 -2.76 -2.07 17.83
CA TYR A 221 -1.64 -2.39 16.95
C TYR A 221 -0.75 -3.46 17.60
N PHE A 222 0.23 -3.95 16.84
CA PHE A 222 1.16 -4.97 17.30
C PHE A 222 2.59 -4.56 16.97
N ASN A 223 3.48 -4.68 17.95
CA ASN A 223 4.83 -4.13 17.87
C ASN A 223 5.83 -5.03 17.15
N ASP A 224 5.64 -6.35 17.20
CA ASP A 224 6.67 -7.34 16.83
C ASP A 224 6.30 -8.15 15.59
N ALA A 225 7.24 -8.94 15.08
CA ALA A 225 7.12 -9.69 13.82
C ALA A 225 6.06 -10.81 13.86
N GLU A 226 5.50 -11.12 15.03
CA GLU A 226 4.50 -12.16 15.22
C GLU A 226 3.38 -11.64 16.13
N ILE A 227 2.15 -12.07 15.87
CA ILE A 227 1.00 -11.70 16.68
C ILE A 227 0.81 -12.74 17.78
N PRO A 228 0.83 -12.34 19.07
CA PRO A 228 0.70 -13.29 20.16
C PRO A 228 -0.66 -14.02 20.09
N GLY A 229 -0.63 -15.35 20.09
CA GLY A 229 -1.83 -16.18 20.14
C GLY A 229 -2.81 -15.94 18.98
N SER A 230 -2.34 -15.61 17.77
CA SER A 230 -3.20 -15.30 16.62
C SER A 230 -4.22 -16.39 16.28
N ASP A 231 -3.89 -17.65 16.59
CA ASP A 231 -4.74 -18.80 16.33
C ASP A 231 -5.73 -19.11 17.47
N LEU A 232 -5.54 -18.50 18.65
CA LEU A 232 -6.40 -18.73 19.81
C LEU A 232 -7.80 -18.10 19.61
N PRO A 233 -8.88 -18.75 20.08
CA PRO A 233 -10.23 -18.23 19.98
C PRO A 233 -10.40 -16.85 20.63
N ILE A 234 -9.77 -16.63 21.78
CA ILE A 234 -9.84 -15.36 22.52
C ILE A 234 -9.29 -14.18 21.70
N MET A 235 -8.17 -14.35 20.99
CA MET A 235 -7.61 -13.31 20.11
C MET A 235 -8.55 -13.01 18.93
N LYS A 236 -9.16 -14.06 18.36
CA LYS A 236 -10.13 -13.92 17.25
C LYS A 236 -11.37 -13.16 17.68
N GLU A 237 -11.89 -13.42 18.88
CA GLU A 237 -13.02 -12.68 19.46
C GLU A 237 -12.62 -11.24 19.77
N TYR A 238 -11.44 -11.03 20.33
CA TYR A 238 -10.90 -9.71 20.61
C TYR A 238 -10.78 -8.86 19.33
N ALA A 239 -10.26 -9.44 18.24
CA ALA A 239 -10.16 -8.80 16.93
C ALA A 239 -11.52 -8.56 16.25
N ARG A 240 -12.58 -9.27 16.64
CA ARG A 240 -13.96 -8.97 16.18
C ARG A 240 -14.52 -7.73 16.87
N LYS A 241 -14.28 -7.60 18.17
CA LYS A 241 -14.83 -6.51 19.00
C LYS A 241 -14.05 -5.20 18.81
N ASN A 242 -12.74 -5.29 18.65
CA ASN A 242 -11.83 -4.13 18.61
C ASN A 242 -11.30 -3.85 17.20
N VAL A 243 -11.02 -2.58 16.91
CA VAL A 243 -10.40 -2.16 15.64
C VAL A 243 -8.93 -2.57 15.64
N ILE A 244 -8.52 -3.40 14.68
CA ILE A 244 -7.13 -3.82 14.50
C ILE A 244 -6.42 -2.95 13.46
N GLY A 245 -5.27 -2.42 13.82
CA GLY A 245 -4.45 -1.58 12.99
C GLY A 245 -3.42 -2.35 12.15
N ILE A 246 -3.29 -1.98 10.88
CA ILE A 246 -2.29 -2.49 9.93
C ILE A 246 -1.30 -1.37 9.64
N ILE A 247 -0.05 -1.51 10.07
CA ILE A 247 1.02 -0.53 9.83
C ILE A 247 1.63 -0.78 8.46
N GLU A 248 1.53 0.20 7.58
CA GLU A 248 2.07 0.09 6.22
C GLU A 248 3.58 -0.20 6.22
N PHE A 249 4.03 -1.08 5.32
CA PHE A 249 5.41 -1.57 5.16
C PHE A 249 5.98 -2.41 6.32
N TYR A 250 5.30 -2.43 7.46
CA TYR A 250 5.69 -3.25 8.61
C TYR A 250 4.82 -4.51 8.73
N SER A 251 3.50 -4.33 8.75
CA SER A 251 2.53 -5.39 8.99
C SER A 251 2.45 -6.46 7.90
N GLU A 252 2.95 -6.17 6.70
CA GLU A 252 3.08 -7.17 5.63
C GLU A 252 4.01 -8.33 5.99
N LYS A 253 4.96 -8.08 6.92
CA LYS A 253 5.92 -9.08 7.40
C LYS A 253 5.50 -9.71 8.73
N GLN A 254 4.41 -9.23 9.35
CA GLN A 254 3.94 -9.74 10.64
C GLN A 254 3.19 -11.07 10.46
N LYS A 255 3.71 -12.14 11.07
CA LYS A 255 3.11 -13.47 11.07
C LYS A 255 1.82 -13.46 11.92
N GLY A 256 0.76 -14.06 11.40
CA GLY A 256 -0.52 -14.22 12.11
C GLY A 256 -1.53 -13.08 11.95
N LEU A 257 -1.10 -11.85 11.61
CA LEU A 257 -1.99 -10.68 11.54
C LEU A 257 -3.08 -10.79 10.47
N TYR A 258 -2.70 -11.09 9.22
CA TYR A 258 -3.67 -11.16 8.12
C TYR A 258 -4.64 -12.34 8.28
N PRO A 259 -4.20 -13.55 8.68
CA PRO A 259 -5.12 -14.62 9.06
C PRO A 259 -6.10 -14.21 10.17
N LEU A 260 -5.61 -13.58 11.24
CA LEU A 260 -6.44 -13.11 12.34
C LEU A 260 -7.56 -12.16 11.86
N ILE A 261 -7.20 -11.13 11.10
CA ILE A 261 -8.15 -10.16 10.55
C ILE A 261 -9.18 -10.85 9.62
N ARG A 262 -8.77 -11.83 8.82
CA ARG A 262 -9.69 -12.59 7.95
C ARG A 262 -10.65 -13.45 8.77
N THR A 263 -10.18 -14.18 9.77
CA THR A 263 -11.04 -15.03 10.62
C THR A 263 -11.98 -14.21 11.50
N ALA A 264 -11.56 -13.01 11.89
CA ALA A 264 -12.40 -12.04 12.59
C ALA A 264 -13.47 -11.38 11.69
N SER A 265 -13.40 -11.54 10.36
CA SER A 265 -14.24 -10.77 9.43
C SER A 265 -15.68 -11.28 9.20
N ASN A 266 -16.12 -12.30 9.95
CA ASN A 266 -17.41 -12.99 9.76
C ASN A 266 -17.64 -13.43 8.30
N GLY A 267 -16.68 -14.14 7.72
CA GLY A 267 -16.78 -14.60 6.32
C GLY A 267 -16.58 -13.49 5.27
N GLY A 268 -16.03 -12.33 5.66
CA GLY A 268 -15.73 -11.21 4.78
C GLY A 268 -16.76 -10.09 4.79
N GLU A 269 -17.80 -10.18 5.63
CA GLU A 269 -18.85 -9.16 5.76
C GLU A 269 -18.37 -7.91 6.49
N LYS A 270 -17.61 -8.09 7.57
CA LYS A 270 -17.23 -6.99 8.45
C LYS A 270 -15.79 -7.14 8.94
N TYR A 271 -14.88 -6.44 8.30
CA TYR A 271 -13.51 -6.25 8.77
C TYR A 271 -13.47 -5.10 9.78
N ASN A 272 -13.08 -5.42 11.01
CA ASN A 272 -12.81 -4.43 12.04
C ASN A 272 -11.34 -4.01 12.00
N ALA A 273 -10.89 -3.47 10.87
CA ALA A 273 -9.49 -3.14 10.66
C ALA A 273 -9.28 -1.82 9.92
N ILE A 274 -8.19 -1.14 10.24
CA ILE A 274 -7.78 0.12 9.62
C ILE A 274 -6.31 0.09 9.23
N ARG A 275 -5.91 0.94 8.29
CA ARG A 275 -4.51 1.08 7.87
C ARG A 275 -3.90 2.36 8.42
N LEU A 276 -2.69 2.23 8.94
CA LEU A 276 -1.87 3.31 9.46
C LEU A 276 -0.66 3.56 8.56
N HIS A 277 -0.38 4.82 8.28
CA HIS A 277 0.87 5.24 7.65
C HIS A 277 1.77 5.95 8.64
N THR A 278 3.06 5.63 8.58
CA THR A 278 4.14 6.31 9.32
C THR A 278 5.32 6.52 8.40
N VAL A 279 6.08 7.58 8.66
CA VAL A 279 7.45 7.71 8.12
C VAL A 279 8.42 6.87 8.95
N THR A 280 9.48 6.40 8.32
CA THR A 280 10.55 5.64 9.01
C THR A 280 11.52 6.59 9.73
N ASP A 281 12.28 6.07 10.68
CA ASP A 281 13.19 6.90 11.49
C ASP A 281 14.36 7.47 10.66
N GLY A 282 14.77 6.78 9.58
CA GLY A 282 15.75 7.33 8.63
C GLY A 282 15.20 8.50 7.81
N GLU A 283 13.88 8.58 7.67
CA GLU A 283 13.21 9.61 6.87
C GLU A 283 12.86 10.84 7.71
N THR A 284 12.58 10.69 9.00
CA THR A 284 12.44 11.83 9.93
C THR A 284 13.74 12.60 10.12
N ALA A 285 14.89 11.96 9.88
CA ALA A 285 16.21 12.58 9.95
C ALA A 285 16.65 13.28 8.65
N SER A 286 16.06 12.93 7.50
CA SER A 286 16.58 13.32 6.18
C SER A 286 15.60 14.11 5.31
N LEU A 287 14.28 13.97 5.51
CA LEU A 287 13.28 14.65 4.69
C LEU A 287 12.94 16.03 5.25
N ASN A 288 12.76 16.98 4.35
CA ASN A 288 12.28 18.32 4.73
C ASN A 288 10.80 18.26 5.18
N PRO A 289 10.34 19.16 6.06
CA PRO A 289 8.95 19.17 6.55
C PRO A 289 7.88 19.16 5.45
N SER A 290 8.12 19.86 4.34
CA SER A 290 7.21 19.88 3.19
C SER A 290 7.10 18.51 2.49
N GLN A 291 8.20 17.77 2.40
CA GLN A 291 8.22 16.42 1.80
C GLN A 291 7.51 15.41 2.71
N VAL A 292 7.67 15.57 4.03
CA VAL A 292 6.97 14.78 5.05
C VAL A 292 5.46 15.02 4.96
N LEU A 293 5.03 16.28 4.92
CA LEU A 293 3.63 16.66 4.72
C LEU A 293 3.07 16.04 3.43
N ASP A 294 3.79 16.19 2.31
CA ASP A 294 3.38 15.62 1.03
C ASP A 294 3.13 14.11 1.12
N ARG A 295 3.95 13.41 1.89
CA ARG A 295 3.83 11.98 2.09
C ARG A 295 2.58 11.58 2.86
N TYR A 296 2.27 12.29 3.95
CA TYR A 296 1.05 12.06 4.73
C TYR A 296 -0.20 12.36 3.91
N MET A 297 -0.17 13.42 3.10
CA MET A 297 -1.26 13.76 2.20
C MET A 297 -1.45 12.68 1.12
N LEU A 298 -0.38 12.19 0.50
CA LEU A 298 -0.45 11.07 -0.45
C LEU A 298 -0.96 9.78 0.20
N ALA A 299 -0.54 9.49 1.44
CA ALA A 299 -1.03 8.33 2.19
C ALA A 299 -2.55 8.38 2.40
N SER A 300 -3.06 9.55 2.76
CA SER A 300 -4.48 9.80 3.03
C SER A 300 -5.32 9.74 1.76
N MET A 301 -4.91 10.47 0.73
CA MET A 301 -5.68 10.63 -0.51
C MET A 301 -5.55 9.42 -1.44
N GLU A 302 -4.33 8.92 -1.66
CA GLU A 302 -4.09 7.89 -2.68
C GLU A 302 -4.09 6.47 -2.14
N ARG A 303 -3.91 6.28 -0.83
CA ARG A 303 -3.80 4.95 -0.20
C ARG A 303 -4.87 4.66 0.85
N ASN A 304 -5.83 5.58 1.00
CA ASN A 304 -6.99 5.48 1.89
C ASN A 304 -6.61 5.07 3.32
N MET A 305 -5.53 5.65 3.83
CA MET A 305 -5.10 5.45 5.21
C MET A 305 -6.10 6.12 6.15
N LYS A 306 -6.44 5.44 7.24
CA LYS A 306 -7.39 5.94 8.26
C LYS A 306 -6.70 6.43 9.52
N ALA A 307 -5.41 6.14 9.68
CA ALA A 307 -4.57 6.68 10.73
C ALA A 307 -3.23 7.14 10.15
N LEU A 308 -2.71 8.25 10.66
CA LEU A 308 -1.38 8.77 10.35
C LEU A 308 -0.61 8.93 11.65
N LEU A 309 0.55 8.28 11.77
CA LEU A 309 1.46 8.49 12.89
C LEU A 309 2.45 9.60 12.53
N VAL A 310 2.31 10.76 13.16
CA VAL A 310 3.20 11.91 13.01
C VAL A 310 4.26 11.87 14.10
N LYS A 311 5.45 11.42 13.72
CA LYS A 311 6.62 11.35 14.60
C LYS A 311 7.27 12.71 14.75
N MET A 312 7.93 12.92 15.87
CA MET A 312 8.80 14.08 16.05
C MET A 312 9.96 14.01 15.03
N PRO A 313 10.30 15.11 14.34
CA PRO A 313 11.53 15.18 13.56
C PRO A 313 12.75 14.82 14.42
N ASN A 314 13.78 14.22 13.81
CA ASN A 314 14.97 13.76 14.54
C ASN A 314 16.22 14.17 13.76
N THR A 315 16.43 15.47 13.65
CA THR A 315 17.57 16.09 12.97
C THR A 315 18.68 16.42 13.98
N ALA A 316 19.75 17.06 13.52
CA ALA A 316 20.82 17.53 14.38
C ALA A 316 20.43 18.78 15.21
N GLU A 317 19.21 19.30 15.08
CA GLU A 317 18.72 20.50 15.76
C GLU A 317 17.50 20.19 16.67
N PRO A 318 17.70 19.55 17.84
CA PRO A 318 16.57 19.05 18.65
C PRO A 318 15.54 20.10 19.05
N LYS A 319 15.99 21.32 19.42
CA LYS A 319 15.08 22.42 19.81
C LYS A 319 14.15 22.81 18.68
N LYS A 320 14.69 22.90 17.47
CA LYS A 320 13.92 23.19 16.28
C LYS A 320 12.97 22.05 15.93
N ASP A 321 13.44 20.79 16.03
CA ASP A 321 12.59 19.62 15.81
C ASP A 321 11.36 19.60 16.74
N TYR A 322 11.54 20.03 17.99
CA TYR A 322 10.44 20.13 18.95
C TYR A 322 9.41 21.17 18.53
N GLU A 323 9.84 22.35 18.09
CA GLU A 323 8.93 23.40 17.60
C GLU A 323 8.25 22.99 16.28
N ASP A 324 9.03 22.46 15.34
CA ASP A 324 8.57 22.01 14.02
C ASP A 324 7.59 20.85 14.11
N TRP A 325 7.65 20.02 15.17
CA TRP A 325 6.72 18.91 15.37
C TRP A 325 5.26 19.37 15.50
N PHE A 326 4.99 20.39 16.32
CA PHE A 326 3.64 20.93 16.48
C PHE A 326 3.16 21.56 15.17
N GLY A 327 4.03 22.32 14.49
CA GLY A 327 3.73 22.90 13.18
C GLY A 327 3.46 21.85 12.11
N LEU A 328 4.15 20.70 12.15
CA LEU A 328 3.91 19.58 11.24
C LEU A 328 2.53 18.95 11.48
N VAL A 329 2.15 18.71 12.74
CA VAL A 329 0.82 18.17 13.08
C VAL A 329 -0.28 19.12 12.60
N GLU A 330 -0.10 20.43 12.83
CA GLU A 330 -1.05 21.46 12.37
C GLU A 330 -1.12 21.51 10.83
N ALA A 331 0.02 21.48 10.15
CA ALA A 331 0.08 21.47 8.69
C ALA A 331 -0.60 20.23 8.09
N VAL A 332 -0.42 19.06 8.70
CA VAL A 332 -1.11 17.82 8.28
C VAL A 332 -2.61 17.97 8.48
N LYS A 333 -3.08 18.43 9.66
CA LYS A 333 -4.52 18.66 9.91
C LYS A 333 -5.11 19.67 8.93
N LYS A 334 -4.42 20.78 8.67
CA LYS A 334 -4.85 21.80 7.72
C LYS A 334 -4.96 21.23 6.30
N GLY A 335 -3.93 20.53 5.83
CA GLY A 335 -3.94 19.89 4.51
C GLY A 335 -5.07 18.86 4.37
N LEU A 336 -5.35 18.08 5.42
CA LEU A 336 -6.48 17.15 5.43
C LEU A 336 -7.82 17.88 5.31
N ASN A 337 -8.02 18.96 6.06
CA ASN A 337 -9.25 19.76 6.02
C ASN A 337 -9.48 20.42 4.65
N GLU A 338 -8.41 20.93 4.00
CA GLU A 338 -8.48 21.53 2.66
C GLU A 338 -8.93 20.50 1.60
N GLU A 339 -8.53 19.24 1.74
CA GLU A 339 -8.96 18.13 0.88
C GLU A 339 -10.31 17.50 1.30
N GLY A 340 -10.97 18.07 2.32
CA GLY A 340 -12.27 17.65 2.82
C GLY A 340 -12.25 16.39 3.68
N TYR A 341 -11.10 16.03 4.25
CA TYR A 341 -10.97 15.05 5.34
C TYR A 341 -11.15 15.73 6.70
N LYS A 342 -11.47 14.95 7.73
CA LYS A 342 -11.63 15.44 9.10
C LYS A 342 -10.79 14.61 10.06
N ALA A 343 -10.07 15.28 10.95
CA ALA A 343 -9.42 14.62 12.08
C ALA A 343 -10.51 14.01 12.99
N THR A 344 -10.36 12.75 13.36
CA THR A 344 -11.31 12.01 14.21
C THR A 344 -10.57 11.20 15.27
N ASP A 345 -11.22 11.03 16.41
CA ASP A 345 -10.69 10.27 17.54
C ASP A 345 -10.79 8.76 17.26
N TYR A 346 -11.95 8.33 16.76
CA TYR A 346 -12.24 6.94 16.42
C TYR A 346 -12.44 6.78 14.91
N PRO A 347 -11.41 6.33 14.16
CA PRO A 347 -11.56 6.08 12.73
C PRO A 347 -12.46 4.87 12.46
N VAL A 348 -13.45 5.04 11.58
CA VAL A 348 -14.38 3.97 11.21
C VAL A 348 -13.75 3.06 10.15
N PRO A 349 -13.72 1.72 10.36
CA PRO A 349 -13.28 0.77 9.35
C PRO A 349 -14.11 0.87 8.06
N MET A 350 -13.42 0.75 6.92
CA MET A 350 -14.08 0.75 5.62
C MET A 350 -14.51 -0.66 5.23
N ASN A 351 -15.81 -0.86 5.07
CA ASN A 351 -16.39 -2.14 4.65
C ASN A 351 -17.25 -1.94 3.41
N ILE A 352 -16.91 -2.65 2.33
CA ILE A 352 -17.75 -2.76 1.15
C ILE A 352 -18.72 -3.93 1.37
N PRO A 353 -20.04 -3.73 1.16
CA PRO A 353 -21.01 -4.81 1.17
C PRO A 353 -20.60 -5.95 0.25
N LEU A 354 -20.80 -7.18 0.70
CA LEU A 354 -20.54 -8.35 -0.14
C LEU A 354 -21.41 -8.26 -1.39
N SER A 355 -20.76 -8.26 -2.55
CA SER A 355 -21.44 -8.30 -3.84
C SER A 355 -22.20 -9.63 -3.96
N ASN A 356 -23.42 -9.57 -4.49
CA ASN A 356 -24.19 -10.78 -4.84
C ASN A 356 -23.34 -11.70 -5.74
N PRO A 357 -23.15 -13.00 -5.40
CA PRO A 357 -22.35 -13.94 -6.18
C PRO A 357 -22.75 -14.03 -7.65
N ILE A 358 -24.04 -13.86 -7.97
CA ILE A 358 -24.56 -13.88 -9.34
C ILE A 358 -24.03 -12.67 -10.13
N ILE A 359 -23.97 -11.50 -9.51
CA ILE A 359 -23.44 -10.29 -10.16
C ILE A 359 -21.97 -10.51 -10.53
N ILE A 360 -21.18 -11.05 -9.60
CA ILE A 360 -19.77 -11.34 -9.84
C ILE A 360 -19.61 -12.38 -10.94
N TRP A 361 -20.43 -13.44 -10.91
CA TRP A 361 -20.44 -14.48 -11.93
C TRP A 361 -20.67 -13.92 -13.33
N ILE A 362 -21.64 -13.01 -13.49
CA ILE A 362 -21.93 -12.33 -14.78
C ILE A 362 -20.80 -11.37 -15.18
N ILE A 363 -20.21 -10.64 -14.24
CA ILE A 363 -19.08 -9.73 -14.54
C ILE A 363 -17.93 -10.53 -15.18
N GLY A 364 -17.63 -11.74 -14.70
CA GLY A 364 -16.61 -12.62 -15.25
C GLY A 364 -16.82 -13.00 -16.73
N PHE A 365 -18.04 -12.85 -17.26
CA PHE A 365 -18.31 -13.11 -18.68
C PHE A 365 -17.70 -12.06 -19.60
N GLY A 366 -17.46 -10.82 -19.13
CA GLY A 366 -16.91 -9.75 -19.97
C GLY A 366 -15.59 -10.14 -20.65
N PRO A 367 -14.53 -10.47 -19.88
CA PRO A 367 -13.26 -10.92 -20.44
C PRO A 367 -13.38 -12.21 -21.27
N LEU A 368 -14.24 -13.15 -20.88
CA LEU A 368 -14.43 -14.41 -21.61
C LEU A 368 -15.06 -14.17 -22.99
N PHE A 369 -16.16 -13.42 -23.07
CA PHE A 369 -16.83 -13.15 -24.34
C PHE A 369 -16.04 -12.19 -25.23
N LEU A 370 -15.10 -11.42 -24.66
CA LEU A 370 -14.13 -10.67 -25.45
C LEU A 370 -13.24 -11.61 -26.29
N LEU A 371 -12.93 -12.83 -25.83
CA LEU A 371 -12.20 -13.83 -26.62
C LEU A 371 -12.94 -14.23 -27.90
N VAL A 372 -14.28 -14.21 -27.92
CA VAL A 372 -15.06 -14.46 -29.14
C VAL A 372 -14.81 -13.37 -30.18
N LEU A 373 -14.69 -12.11 -29.74
CA LEU A 373 -14.38 -11.00 -30.63
C LEU A 373 -12.97 -11.15 -31.22
N PHE A 374 -11.99 -11.58 -30.43
CA PHE A 374 -10.66 -11.97 -30.93
C PHE A 374 -10.74 -13.11 -31.95
N GLY A 375 -11.52 -14.16 -31.66
CA GLY A 375 -11.70 -15.30 -32.56
C GLY A 375 -12.28 -14.91 -33.91
N ARG A 376 -13.25 -14.01 -33.92
CA ARG A 376 -13.83 -13.45 -35.15
C ARG A 376 -12.83 -12.62 -35.94
N TRP A 377 -12.02 -11.84 -35.25
CA TRP A 377 -10.99 -11.03 -35.91
C TRP A 377 -9.88 -11.88 -36.53
N LEU A 378 -9.65 -13.09 -36.03
CA LEU A 378 -8.68 -14.08 -36.53
C LEU A 378 -9.29 -15.14 -37.47
N ASP A 379 -10.57 -15.06 -37.80
CA ASP A 379 -11.30 -16.09 -38.55
C ASP A 379 -11.26 -17.50 -37.91
N LYS A 380 -11.09 -17.57 -36.58
CA LYS A 380 -11.04 -18.80 -35.76
C LYS A 380 -12.19 -18.89 -34.74
N GLU A 381 -13.34 -18.30 -35.06
CA GLU A 381 -14.49 -18.19 -34.14
C GLU A 381 -14.89 -19.54 -33.50
N ARG A 382 -14.87 -20.64 -34.26
CA ARG A 382 -15.25 -21.98 -33.74
C ARG A 382 -14.42 -22.40 -32.53
N TRP A 383 -13.11 -22.19 -32.56
CA TRP A 383 -12.21 -22.53 -31.46
C TRP A 383 -12.43 -21.62 -30.26
N THR A 384 -12.75 -20.35 -30.49
CA THR A 384 -13.01 -19.41 -29.39
C THR A 384 -14.29 -19.71 -28.62
N TRP A 385 -15.34 -20.23 -29.28
CA TRP A 385 -16.53 -20.68 -28.56
C TRP A 385 -16.24 -21.88 -27.65
N ILE A 386 -15.38 -22.81 -28.07
CA ILE A 386 -14.91 -23.93 -27.23
C ILE A 386 -14.12 -23.40 -26.03
N LEU A 387 -13.21 -22.44 -26.25
CA LEU A 387 -12.45 -21.81 -25.18
C LEU A 387 -13.35 -21.05 -24.19
N VAL A 388 -14.37 -20.35 -24.68
CA VAL A 388 -15.33 -19.65 -23.81
C VAL A 388 -16.17 -20.64 -23.01
N LEU A 389 -16.64 -21.74 -23.60
CA LEU A 389 -17.39 -22.77 -22.87
C LEU A 389 -16.53 -23.40 -21.76
N GLY A 390 -15.28 -23.78 -22.09
CA GLY A 390 -14.31 -24.28 -21.11
C GLY A 390 -13.98 -23.24 -20.04
N GLY A 391 -13.79 -21.98 -20.45
CA GLY A 391 -13.53 -20.85 -19.58
C GLY A 391 -14.69 -20.53 -18.63
N LEU A 392 -15.94 -20.66 -19.08
CA LEU A 392 -17.14 -20.49 -18.25
C LEU A 392 -17.26 -21.59 -17.19
N MET A 393 -17.00 -22.84 -17.56
CA MET A 393 -16.97 -23.96 -16.61
C MET A 393 -15.86 -23.75 -15.58
N ALA A 394 -14.63 -23.45 -16.03
CA ALA A 394 -13.50 -23.18 -15.16
C ALA A 394 -13.77 -21.98 -14.23
N TRP A 395 -14.32 -20.89 -14.76
CA TRP A 395 -14.73 -19.71 -14.00
C TRP A 395 -15.74 -20.07 -12.91
N THR A 396 -16.79 -20.81 -13.25
CA THR A 396 -17.86 -21.17 -12.32
C THR A 396 -17.34 -22.08 -11.19
N VAL A 397 -16.55 -23.10 -11.55
CA VAL A 397 -15.96 -24.03 -10.58
C VAL A 397 -14.96 -23.30 -9.67
N LEU A 398 -14.06 -22.52 -10.26
CA LEU A 398 -13.02 -21.82 -9.51
C LEU A 398 -13.61 -20.73 -8.60
N LEU A 399 -14.67 -20.04 -9.03
CA LEU A 399 -15.37 -19.06 -8.19
C LEU A 399 -15.99 -19.70 -6.95
N LYS A 400 -16.38 -20.99 -7.00
CA LYS A 400 -16.91 -21.73 -5.85
C LYS A 400 -15.81 -22.26 -4.92
N ILE A 401 -14.70 -22.75 -5.47
CA ILE A 401 -13.62 -23.38 -4.68
C ILE A 401 -12.64 -22.33 -4.13
N GLN A 402 -12.18 -21.40 -4.97
CA GLN A 402 -11.22 -20.36 -4.62
C GLN A 402 -11.67 -19.00 -5.20
N PRO A 403 -12.66 -18.33 -4.56
CA PRO A 403 -13.26 -17.11 -5.09
C PRO A 403 -12.25 -16.00 -5.39
N ASN A 404 -11.25 -15.81 -4.51
CA ASN A 404 -10.23 -14.79 -4.67
C ASN A 404 -9.33 -15.06 -5.88
N LEU A 405 -8.88 -16.30 -6.06
CA LEU A 405 -8.05 -16.68 -7.20
C LEU A 405 -8.83 -16.51 -8.51
N ALA A 406 -10.10 -16.96 -8.54
CA ALA A 406 -10.97 -16.81 -9.69
C ALA A 406 -11.09 -15.35 -10.11
N ARG A 407 -11.43 -14.45 -9.17
CA ARG A 407 -11.59 -13.02 -9.44
C ARG A 407 -10.29 -12.39 -9.97
N GLN A 408 -9.14 -12.77 -9.40
CA GLN A 408 -7.84 -12.30 -9.90
C GLN A 408 -7.53 -12.80 -11.30
N ALA A 409 -7.91 -14.04 -11.64
CA ALA A 409 -7.73 -14.59 -12.97
C ALA A 409 -8.58 -13.84 -14.02
N MET A 410 -9.86 -13.59 -13.72
CA MET A 410 -10.73 -12.80 -14.62
C MET A 410 -10.30 -11.34 -14.72
N ALA A 411 -9.84 -10.73 -13.62
CA ALA A 411 -9.30 -9.38 -13.62
C ALA A 411 -8.00 -9.28 -14.45
N LEU A 412 -7.14 -10.30 -14.38
CA LEU A 412 -5.95 -10.42 -15.25
C LEU A 412 -6.36 -10.57 -16.72
N GLY A 413 -7.34 -11.42 -17.02
CA GLY A 413 -7.92 -11.52 -18.36
C GLY A 413 -8.44 -10.18 -18.86
N ALA A 414 -9.17 -9.43 -18.04
CA ALA A 414 -9.64 -8.09 -18.38
C ALA A 414 -8.47 -7.13 -18.65
N ALA A 415 -7.45 -7.16 -17.78
CA ALA A 415 -6.29 -6.29 -17.88
C ALA A 415 -5.45 -6.53 -19.14
N ILE A 416 -5.52 -7.74 -19.71
CA ILE A 416 -4.78 -8.11 -20.92
C ILE A 416 -5.64 -7.92 -22.17
N LEU A 417 -6.87 -8.43 -22.17
CA LEU A 417 -7.68 -8.56 -23.38
C LEU A 417 -8.24 -7.21 -23.84
N TYR A 418 -8.73 -6.35 -22.93
CA TYR A 418 -9.29 -5.05 -23.31
C TYR A 418 -8.29 -4.10 -23.97
N PRO A 419 -7.09 -3.84 -23.42
CA PRO A 419 -6.14 -2.94 -24.06
C PRO A 419 -5.58 -3.53 -25.34
N THR A 420 -5.37 -4.86 -25.39
CA THR A 420 -4.95 -5.55 -26.62
C THR A 420 -6.03 -5.38 -27.71
N TRP A 421 -7.29 -5.67 -27.40
CA TRP A 421 -8.42 -5.52 -28.31
C TRP A 421 -8.59 -4.09 -28.81
N ALA A 422 -8.48 -3.13 -27.90
CA ALA A 422 -8.58 -1.71 -28.21
C ALA A 422 -7.56 -1.31 -29.28
N VAL A 423 -6.30 -1.73 -29.10
CA VAL A 423 -5.20 -1.35 -29.99
C VAL A 423 -5.29 -2.08 -31.34
N ILE A 424 -5.43 -3.40 -31.37
CA ILE A 424 -5.40 -4.18 -32.64
C ILE A 424 -6.58 -3.88 -33.57
N THR A 425 -7.72 -3.43 -33.03
CA THR A 425 -8.91 -3.15 -33.85
C THR A 425 -8.97 -1.72 -34.38
N CYS A 426 -8.23 -0.81 -33.74
CA CYS A 426 -8.31 0.62 -34.03
C CYS A 426 -7.07 1.14 -34.79
N ILE A 427 -5.95 0.41 -34.73
CA ILE A 427 -4.77 0.70 -35.53
C ILE A 427 -5.01 0.30 -36.98
N SER A 428 -4.61 1.19 -37.89
CA SER A 428 -4.62 0.99 -39.33
C SER A 428 -3.29 1.44 -39.94
N ASP A 429 -2.99 0.91 -41.11
CA ASP A 429 -1.89 1.32 -41.98
C ASP A 429 -2.09 2.69 -42.63
N LYS A 430 -3.36 3.11 -42.78
CA LYS A 430 -3.74 4.39 -43.37
C LYS A 430 -3.55 5.56 -42.39
N ASP A 431 -2.99 6.65 -42.92
CA ASP A 431 -2.98 7.97 -42.30
C ASP A 431 -4.42 8.40 -41.98
N LYS A 432 -4.62 9.04 -40.83
CA LYS A 432 -5.93 9.53 -40.40
C LYS A 432 -5.96 11.05 -40.37
N THR A 433 -7.11 11.63 -40.71
CA THR A 433 -7.34 13.05 -40.44
C THR A 433 -7.31 13.31 -38.93
N TRP A 434 -7.08 14.57 -38.52
CA TRP A 434 -7.11 14.93 -37.10
C TRP A 434 -8.38 14.47 -36.39
N LYS A 435 -9.54 14.67 -37.02
CA LYS A 435 -10.85 14.27 -36.47
C LYS A 435 -10.91 12.75 -36.23
N GLU A 436 -10.50 11.96 -37.21
CA GLU A 436 -10.49 10.49 -37.11
C GLU A 436 -9.45 10.00 -36.10
N ALA A 437 -8.28 10.64 -36.01
CA ALA A 437 -7.24 10.31 -35.05
C ALA A 437 -7.73 10.54 -33.60
N PHE A 438 -8.35 11.70 -33.32
CA PHE A 438 -8.94 11.98 -32.01
C PHE A 438 -10.08 11.01 -31.68
N PHE A 439 -11.02 10.79 -32.61
CA PHE A 439 -12.12 9.87 -32.39
C PHE A 439 -11.63 8.44 -32.13
N THR A 440 -10.64 7.97 -32.91
CA THR A 440 -10.03 6.66 -32.69
C THR A 440 -9.31 6.60 -31.35
N PHE A 441 -8.59 7.65 -30.96
CA PHE A 441 -7.91 7.71 -29.67
C PHE A 441 -8.91 7.53 -28.52
N PHE A 442 -10.00 8.31 -28.51
CA PHE A 442 -11.02 8.16 -27.48
C PHE A 442 -11.66 6.77 -27.51
N LYS A 443 -11.94 6.21 -28.69
CA LYS A 443 -12.45 4.85 -28.82
C LYS A 443 -11.52 3.81 -28.18
N ILE A 444 -10.21 3.90 -28.40
CA ILE A 444 -9.21 3.01 -27.79
C ILE A 444 -9.25 3.15 -26.27
N THR A 445 -9.24 4.39 -25.78
CA THR A 445 -9.27 4.69 -24.34
C THR A 445 -10.55 4.17 -23.68
N PHE A 446 -11.73 4.36 -24.29
CA PHE A 446 -13.00 3.85 -23.79
C PHE A 446 -13.03 2.32 -23.71
N ILE A 447 -12.51 1.62 -24.73
CA ILE A 447 -12.41 0.16 -24.71
C ILE A 447 -11.47 -0.29 -23.58
N SER A 448 -10.33 0.38 -23.41
CA SER A 448 -9.36 0.06 -22.36
C SER A 448 -9.91 0.34 -20.95
N LEU A 449 -10.69 1.42 -20.78
CA LEU A 449 -11.44 1.70 -19.56
C LEU A 449 -12.50 0.63 -19.25
N GLY A 450 -13.02 -0.09 -20.25
CA GLY A 450 -13.83 -1.28 -20.02
C GLY A 450 -13.10 -2.34 -19.20
N GLY A 451 -11.81 -2.57 -19.48
CA GLY A 451 -10.96 -3.45 -18.68
C GLY A 451 -10.76 -2.95 -17.25
N ALA A 452 -10.52 -1.65 -17.08
CA ALA A 452 -10.43 -1.01 -15.76
C ALA A 452 -11.74 -1.19 -14.97
N LEU A 453 -12.90 -0.99 -15.62
CA LEU A 453 -14.20 -1.15 -15.01
C LEU A 453 -14.45 -2.60 -14.59
N SER A 454 -14.10 -3.58 -15.42
CA SER A 454 -14.16 -5.01 -15.04
C SER A 454 -13.29 -5.33 -13.82
N ILE A 455 -12.08 -4.76 -13.72
CA ILE A 455 -11.23 -4.93 -12.53
C ILE A 455 -11.91 -4.37 -11.28
N ILE A 456 -12.48 -3.16 -11.37
CA ILE A 456 -13.25 -2.56 -10.27
C ILE A 456 -14.42 -3.49 -9.88
N GLY A 457 -15.18 -3.97 -10.84
CA GLY A 457 -16.33 -4.83 -10.59
C GLY A 457 -15.97 -6.16 -9.91
N LEU A 458 -14.84 -6.77 -10.30
CA LEU A 458 -14.40 -8.07 -9.77
C LEU A 458 -13.73 -7.96 -8.39
N LEU A 459 -12.95 -6.89 -8.17
CA LEU A 459 -12.02 -6.78 -7.04
C LEU A 459 -12.41 -5.72 -6.00
N SER A 460 -13.56 -5.05 -6.14
CA SER A 460 -14.07 -4.12 -5.10
C SER A 460 -14.60 -4.88 -3.88
N GLN A 461 -13.70 -5.43 -3.07
CA GLN A 461 -13.98 -6.02 -1.77
C GLN A 461 -13.12 -5.37 -0.69
N THR A 462 -13.59 -5.43 0.55
CA THR A 462 -12.89 -4.87 1.71
C THR A 462 -11.46 -5.40 1.86
N SER A 463 -11.22 -6.69 1.59
CA SER A 463 -9.89 -7.30 1.72
C SER A 463 -8.85 -6.67 0.79
N TYR A 464 -9.24 -6.24 -0.42
CA TYR A 464 -8.35 -5.56 -1.35
C TYR A 464 -8.11 -4.09 -0.98
N ILE A 465 -9.10 -3.41 -0.39
CA ILE A 465 -8.95 -2.03 0.11
C ILE A 465 -8.03 -1.98 1.33
N LEU A 466 -8.19 -2.94 2.24
CA LEU A 466 -7.32 -3.12 3.40
C LEU A 466 -5.93 -3.65 3.03
N ALA A 467 -5.67 -3.93 1.73
CA ALA A 467 -4.44 -4.51 1.22
C ALA A 467 -4.07 -5.88 1.85
N LEU A 468 -5.05 -6.59 2.40
CA LEU A 468 -4.90 -7.99 2.84
C LEU A 468 -4.71 -8.89 1.62
N ASP A 469 -5.43 -8.58 0.54
CA ASP A 469 -5.25 -9.15 -0.78
C ASP A 469 -4.69 -8.07 -1.72
N MET A 470 -3.76 -8.47 -2.59
CA MET A 470 -3.22 -7.60 -3.65
C MET A 470 -3.41 -8.26 -5.00
N PHE A 471 -3.64 -7.45 -6.04
CA PHE A 471 -3.66 -7.95 -7.40
C PHE A 471 -2.25 -8.34 -7.83
N ARG A 472 -1.94 -9.64 -7.82
CA ARG A 472 -0.60 -10.18 -8.15
C ARG A 472 -0.29 -10.13 -9.64
N GLY A 473 -1.33 -10.03 -10.47
CA GLY A 473 -1.22 -10.05 -11.94
C GLY A 473 -0.69 -8.78 -12.59
N VAL A 474 -0.36 -7.72 -11.82
CA VAL A 474 0.07 -6.42 -12.37
C VAL A 474 1.23 -6.58 -13.34
N LYS A 475 2.32 -7.25 -12.93
CA LYS A 475 3.51 -7.41 -13.78
C LYS A 475 3.20 -8.15 -15.09
N VAL A 476 2.42 -9.22 -14.99
CA VAL A 476 1.98 -10.02 -16.16
C VAL A 476 1.13 -9.19 -17.11
N ALA A 477 0.18 -8.42 -16.58
CA ALA A 477 -0.69 -7.53 -17.35
C ALA A 477 0.08 -6.40 -18.06
N HIS A 478 1.29 -6.04 -17.61
CA HIS A 478 2.13 -5.05 -18.30
C HIS A 478 2.94 -5.63 -19.45
N VAL A 479 3.22 -6.93 -19.42
CA VAL A 479 4.10 -7.59 -20.39
C VAL A 479 3.29 -8.21 -21.52
N ILE A 480 2.23 -8.94 -21.20
CA ILE A 480 1.50 -9.74 -22.19
C ILE A 480 0.93 -8.87 -23.33
N PRO A 481 0.25 -7.73 -23.09
CA PRO A 481 -0.27 -6.91 -24.19
C PRO A 481 0.83 -6.34 -25.09
N LEU A 482 2.01 -6.03 -24.54
CA LEU A 482 3.16 -5.56 -25.34
C LEU A 482 3.69 -6.62 -26.30
N ILE A 483 3.49 -7.91 -25.98
CA ILE A 483 3.87 -9.03 -26.84
C ILE A 483 2.73 -9.36 -27.81
N LEU A 484 1.49 -9.43 -27.33
CA LEU A 484 0.34 -9.84 -28.13
C LEU A 484 -0.01 -8.83 -29.23
N VAL A 485 0.09 -7.52 -28.96
CA VAL A 485 -0.29 -6.49 -29.94
C VAL A 485 0.55 -6.58 -31.23
N PRO A 486 1.90 -6.59 -31.19
CA PRO A 486 2.72 -6.79 -32.37
C PRO A 486 2.41 -8.11 -33.10
N ILE A 487 2.32 -9.23 -32.37
CA ILE A 487 2.06 -10.56 -32.95
C ILE A 487 0.75 -10.56 -33.74
N PHE A 488 -0.32 -10.02 -33.17
CA PHE A 488 -1.61 -9.98 -33.86
C PHE A 488 -1.60 -9.08 -35.08
N ILE A 489 -0.94 -7.92 -35.00
CA ILE A 489 -0.83 -7.00 -36.15
C ILE A 489 -0.03 -7.66 -37.29
N GLU A 490 1.10 -8.29 -36.99
CA GLU A 490 1.91 -9.02 -37.99
C GLU A 490 1.18 -10.23 -38.58
N TYR A 491 0.40 -10.96 -37.75
CA TYR A 491 -0.44 -12.05 -38.20
C TYR A 491 -1.43 -11.60 -39.27
N LYS A 492 -2.11 -10.47 -39.04
CA LYS A 492 -3.11 -9.94 -39.97
C LYS A 492 -2.50 -9.33 -41.23
N GLN A 493 -1.28 -8.81 -41.14
CA GLN A 493 -0.52 -8.33 -42.31
C GLN A 493 0.06 -9.48 -43.15
N GLY A 494 -0.13 -10.74 -42.75
CA GLY A 494 0.39 -11.92 -43.46
C GLY A 494 1.90 -12.12 -43.31
N ALA A 495 2.55 -11.39 -42.40
CA ALA A 495 4.01 -11.42 -42.22
C ALA A 495 4.50 -12.64 -41.40
N LEU A 496 3.58 -13.33 -40.73
CA LEU A 496 3.83 -14.45 -39.81
C LEU A 496 3.95 -15.78 -40.56
N GLU A 497 4.66 -15.80 -41.68
CA GLU A 497 5.07 -17.02 -42.35
C GLU A 497 6.25 -17.67 -41.59
N ALA A 498 6.18 -18.99 -41.36
CA ALA A 498 7.24 -19.74 -40.69
C ALA A 498 8.62 -19.52 -41.32
N THR A 499 8.66 -19.26 -42.63
CA THR A 499 9.83 -18.90 -43.43
C THR A 499 10.47 -17.56 -43.05
N ARG A 500 9.69 -16.52 -42.72
CA ARG A 500 10.20 -15.19 -42.36
C ARG A 500 10.73 -15.15 -40.92
N ILE A 501 10.08 -15.87 -40.01
CA ILE A 501 10.55 -16.08 -38.63
C ILE A 501 11.87 -16.86 -38.64
N LYS A 502 11.96 -17.95 -39.43
CA LYS A 502 13.21 -18.69 -39.63
C LYS A 502 14.30 -17.79 -40.21
N LYS A 503 13.98 -16.91 -41.17
CA LYS A 503 14.91 -15.92 -41.74
C LYS A 503 15.39 -14.88 -40.72
N MET A 504 14.53 -14.42 -39.81
CA MET A 504 14.90 -13.49 -38.74
C MET A 504 15.77 -14.14 -37.67
N LEU A 505 15.48 -15.39 -37.28
CA LEU A 505 16.29 -16.15 -36.31
C LEU A 505 17.63 -16.62 -36.88
N LEU A 506 17.72 -16.84 -38.20
CA LEU A 506 18.93 -17.29 -38.89
C LEU A 506 19.74 -16.15 -39.53
N ASN A 507 19.28 -14.90 -39.44
CA ASN A 507 20.07 -13.75 -39.88
C ASN A 507 21.23 -13.53 -38.89
N PRO A 508 22.46 -13.23 -39.38
CA PRO A 508 23.58 -12.92 -38.50
C PRO A 508 23.23 -11.69 -37.66
N VAL A 509 23.26 -11.86 -36.34
CA VAL A 509 23.01 -10.77 -35.40
C VAL A 509 24.15 -9.77 -35.53
N THR A 510 23.91 -8.65 -36.22
CA THR A 510 24.88 -7.56 -36.26
C THR A 510 25.09 -7.00 -34.85
N TYR A 511 26.30 -6.50 -34.56
CA TYR A 511 26.60 -5.87 -33.27
C TYR A 511 25.64 -4.71 -32.95
N LEU A 512 25.15 -4.01 -33.98
CA LEU A 512 24.14 -2.96 -33.84
C LEU A 512 22.78 -3.52 -33.40
N THR A 513 22.32 -4.65 -33.96
CA THR A 513 21.10 -5.33 -33.47
C THR A 513 21.27 -5.83 -32.04
N LEU A 514 22.44 -6.36 -31.67
CA LEU A 514 22.70 -6.81 -30.31
C LEU A 514 22.69 -5.63 -29.31
N LEU A 515 23.28 -4.49 -29.69
CA LEU A 515 23.28 -3.26 -28.91
C LEU A 515 21.85 -2.70 -28.73
N ILE A 516 21.06 -2.65 -29.80
CA ILE A 516 19.67 -2.18 -29.76
C ILE A 516 18.81 -3.11 -28.89
N VAL A 517 18.93 -4.43 -29.07
CA VAL A 517 18.22 -5.42 -28.24
C VAL A 517 18.67 -5.33 -26.78
N GLY A 518 19.96 -5.12 -26.51
CA GLY A 518 20.50 -4.90 -25.17
C GLY A 518 19.92 -3.64 -24.51
N ILE A 519 19.90 -2.51 -25.22
CA ILE A 519 19.30 -1.25 -24.74
C ILE A 519 17.80 -1.43 -24.50
N LEU A 520 17.06 -2.03 -25.44
CA LEU A 520 15.63 -2.31 -25.27
C LEU A 520 15.36 -3.25 -24.10
N GLY A 521 16.20 -4.26 -23.90
CA GLY A 521 16.15 -5.17 -22.76
C GLY A 521 16.35 -4.44 -21.44
N ILE A 522 17.34 -3.54 -21.37
CA ILE A 522 17.58 -2.68 -20.19
C ILE A 522 16.37 -1.76 -19.95
N VAL A 523 15.86 -1.09 -20.98
CA VAL A 523 14.66 -0.23 -20.88
C VAL A 523 13.45 -1.02 -20.40
N PHE A 524 13.29 -2.26 -20.87
CA PHE A 524 12.20 -3.14 -20.47
C PHE A 524 12.34 -3.62 -19.02
N ILE A 525 13.55 -3.99 -18.59
CA ILE A 525 13.84 -4.35 -17.20
C ILE A 525 13.61 -3.15 -16.27
N VAL A 526 14.10 -1.96 -16.65
CA VAL A 526 13.86 -0.71 -15.91
C VAL A 526 12.37 -0.39 -15.87
N TYR A 527 11.64 -0.60 -16.97
CA TYR A 527 10.20 -0.40 -17.02
C TYR A 527 9.48 -1.32 -16.02
N ILE A 528 9.79 -2.62 -15.99
CA ILE A 528 9.18 -3.61 -15.09
C ILE A 528 9.56 -3.32 -13.64
N THR A 529 10.84 -3.09 -13.34
CA THR A 529 11.29 -2.79 -11.97
C THR A 529 10.67 -1.49 -11.45
N ARG A 530 10.53 -0.46 -12.29
CA ARG A 530 9.83 0.81 -11.95
C ARG A 530 8.31 0.73 -12.00
N THR A 531 7.69 -0.40 -12.40
CA THR A 531 6.24 -0.62 -12.16
C THR A 531 5.95 -1.04 -10.72
N GLY A 532 6.98 -1.39 -9.93
CA GLY A 532 6.89 -1.56 -8.48
C GLY A 532 7.25 -0.28 -7.71
N ASN A 533 6.73 -0.13 -6.50
CA ASN A 533 6.95 1.03 -5.61
C ASN A 533 8.39 1.15 -5.05
N THR A 534 9.39 0.50 -5.65
CA THR A 534 10.73 0.28 -5.06
C THR A 534 11.88 0.92 -5.85
N GLY A 535 11.60 1.84 -6.78
CA GLY A 535 12.64 2.52 -7.57
C GLY A 535 13.07 3.86 -6.96
N GLN A 536 14.37 4.11 -6.88
CA GLN A 536 14.91 5.44 -6.57
C GLN A 536 14.48 6.45 -7.64
N THR A 537 13.97 7.61 -7.21
CA THR A 537 13.55 8.72 -8.07
C THR A 537 14.55 9.85 -8.02
N SER A 538 14.91 10.41 -9.17
CA SER A 538 15.76 11.61 -9.24
C SER A 538 15.09 12.81 -8.55
N SER A 539 15.90 13.70 -7.98
CA SER A 539 15.44 14.95 -7.34
C SER A 539 14.63 15.83 -8.30
N TYR A 540 15.02 15.91 -9.58
CA TYR A 540 14.28 16.66 -10.61
C TYR A 540 12.93 16.05 -10.92
N GLU A 541 12.86 14.72 -10.89
CA GLU A 541 11.58 14.02 -11.05
C GLU A 541 10.68 14.46 -9.91
N ILE A 542 11.09 14.31 -8.65
CA ILE A 542 10.34 14.70 -7.44
C ILE A 542 9.83 16.14 -7.52
N LEU A 543 10.67 17.09 -7.95
CA LEU A 543 10.27 18.49 -8.12
C LEU A 543 9.14 18.65 -9.15
N LEU A 544 9.25 18.01 -10.32
CA LEU A 544 8.18 17.99 -11.32
C LEU A 544 6.91 17.33 -10.76
N ARG A 545 7.06 16.25 -9.97
CA ARG A 545 5.92 15.57 -9.33
C ARG A 545 5.17 16.50 -8.39
N ASN A 546 5.90 17.23 -7.55
CA ASN A 546 5.34 18.15 -6.57
C ASN A 546 4.69 19.37 -7.24
N LEU A 547 5.31 19.89 -8.30
CA LEU A 547 4.75 20.99 -9.09
C LEU A 547 3.43 20.57 -9.76
N LEU A 548 3.40 19.39 -10.40
CA LEU A 548 2.17 18.86 -11.00
C LEU A 548 1.07 18.65 -9.95
N ARG A 549 1.43 18.17 -8.76
CA ARG A 549 0.47 18.00 -7.67
C ARG A 549 -0.09 19.33 -7.20
N LYS A 550 0.76 20.36 -7.00
CA LYS A 550 0.31 21.69 -6.58
C LYS A 550 -0.65 22.34 -7.58
N ILE A 551 -0.45 22.11 -8.87
CA ILE A 551 -1.29 22.68 -9.93
C ILE A 551 -2.58 21.88 -10.14
N LEU A 552 -2.50 20.54 -10.11
CA LEU A 552 -3.60 19.66 -10.53
C LEU A 552 -4.34 18.98 -9.37
N GLY A 553 -3.85 19.10 -8.13
CA GLY A 553 -4.33 18.36 -6.95
C GLY A 553 -3.94 16.88 -6.99
N VAL A 554 -4.38 16.16 -8.01
CA VAL A 554 -4.06 14.75 -8.25
C VAL A 554 -3.11 14.62 -9.44
N ARG A 555 -1.95 14.02 -9.20
CA ARG A 555 -0.93 13.90 -10.23
C ARG A 555 -1.25 12.78 -11.24
N PRO A 556 -1.13 13.03 -12.57
CA PRO A 556 -1.25 11.98 -13.59
C PRO A 556 -0.05 11.02 -13.59
N ARG A 557 -0.26 9.78 -14.05
CA ARG A 557 0.87 8.84 -14.27
C ARG A 557 1.77 9.37 -15.38
N THR A 558 3.06 9.54 -15.08
CA THR A 558 4.07 10.04 -16.05
C THR A 558 4.12 9.21 -17.32
N LYS A 559 3.93 7.89 -17.23
CA LYS A 559 3.94 6.99 -18.39
C LYS A 559 2.78 7.26 -19.36
N GLU A 560 1.64 7.73 -18.87
CA GLU A 560 0.45 8.00 -19.69
C GLU A 560 0.63 9.29 -20.50
N PHE A 561 0.90 10.41 -19.83
CA PHE A 561 0.92 11.71 -20.50
C PHE A 561 2.22 12.01 -21.23
N LEU A 562 3.36 11.45 -20.81
CA LEU A 562 4.67 11.77 -21.40
C LEU A 562 5.01 10.85 -22.59
N ILE A 563 4.56 9.59 -22.53
CA ILE A 563 4.94 8.56 -23.51
C ILE A 563 3.69 7.98 -24.17
N GLY A 564 2.83 7.31 -23.41
CA GLY A 564 1.75 6.50 -23.94
C GLY A 564 0.77 7.23 -24.85
N ASN A 565 0.08 8.23 -24.33
CA ASN A 565 -0.96 8.95 -25.04
C ASN A 565 -0.41 9.82 -26.19
N PRO A 566 0.72 10.55 -26.04
CA PRO A 566 1.33 11.27 -27.16
C PRO A 566 1.71 10.36 -28.32
N LEU A 567 2.34 9.22 -28.03
CA LEU A 567 2.78 8.26 -29.04
C LEU A 567 1.60 7.56 -29.70
N MET A 568 0.52 7.27 -28.95
CA MET A 568 -0.72 6.75 -29.52
C MET A 568 -1.33 7.72 -30.54
N LEU A 569 -1.44 9.01 -30.19
CA LEU A 569 -2.00 10.00 -31.11
C LEU A 569 -1.14 10.16 -32.37
N MET A 570 0.19 10.18 -32.21
CA MET A 570 1.11 10.25 -33.35
C MET A 570 1.00 9.02 -34.26
N LEU A 571 0.91 7.83 -33.69
CA LEU A 571 0.75 6.58 -34.44
C LEU A 571 -0.56 6.56 -35.25
N LEU A 572 -1.65 7.03 -34.64
CA LEU A 572 -2.94 7.12 -35.30
C LEU A 572 -2.93 8.14 -36.45
N TYR A 573 -2.18 9.23 -36.32
CA TYR A 573 -2.08 10.27 -37.34
C TYR A 573 -1.32 9.80 -38.58
N TYR A 574 -0.15 9.18 -38.41
CA TYR A 574 0.75 8.75 -39.50
C TYR A 574 0.48 7.34 -40.05
N GLY A 575 -0.46 6.60 -39.47
CA GLY A 575 -0.69 5.20 -39.79
C GLY A 575 0.45 4.30 -39.30
N TYR A 576 0.14 3.03 -39.02
CA TYR A 576 1.14 2.05 -38.62
C TYR A 576 1.92 1.50 -39.83
N LYS A 577 3.25 1.47 -39.70
CA LYS A 577 4.20 0.88 -40.67
C LYS A 577 5.18 0.00 -39.87
N GLU A 578 5.77 -1.05 -40.46
CA GLU A 578 6.70 -1.96 -39.75
C GLU A 578 7.82 -1.18 -38.99
N LYS A 579 8.35 -0.10 -39.60
CA LYS A 579 9.35 0.79 -38.97
C LYS A 579 8.87 1.55 -37.72
N TYR A 580 7.56 1.65 -37.49
CA TYR A 580 6.94 2.29 -36.33
C TYR A 580 6.64 1.30 -35.19
N MET A 581 7.25 0.11 -35.20
CA MET A 581 7.14 -0.86 -34.10
C MET A 581 7.46 -0.27 -32.71
N PRO A 582 8.53 0.53 -32.51
CA PRO A 582 8.77 1.15 -31.20
C PRO A 582 7.65 2.11 -30.77
N LEU A 583 7.02 2.79 -31.73
CA LEU A 583 5.91 3.70 -31.49
C LEU A 583 4.65 2.95 -31.05
N LEU A 584 4.38 1.79 -31.66
CA LEU A 584 3.30 0.89 -31.28
C LEU A 584 3.45 0.39 -29.84
N LEU A 585 4.68 -0.01 -29.45
CA LEU A 585 4.96 -0.44 -28.08
C LEU A 585 4.73 0.70 -27.08
N GLY A 586 5.25 1.90 -27.36
CA GLY A 586 5.04 3.08 -26.53
C GLY A 586 3.55 3.45 -26.40
N ALA A 587 2.80 3.42 -27.50
CA ALA A 587 1.36 3.67 -27.52
C ALA A 587 0.59 2.65 -26.66
N THR A 588 0.98 1.37 -26.74
CA THR A 588 0.37 0.28 -25.96
C THR A 588 0.64 0.44 -24.46
N ILE A 589 1.84 0.90 -24.06
CA ILE A 589 2.17 1.22 -22.65
C ILE A 589 1.17 2.21 -22.05
N GLY A 590 0.71 3.20 -22.83
CA GLY A 590 -0.31 4.16 -22.38
C GLY A 590 -1.61 3.48 -21.96
N GLN A 591 -2.14 2.60 -22.81
CA GLN A 591 -3.40 1.91 -22.54
C GLN A 591 -3.29 0.89 -21.39
N ILE A 592 -2.15 0.21 -21.29
CA ILE A 592 -1.83 -0.66 -20.15
C ILE A 592 -1.80 0.16 -18.85
N SER A 593 -1.17 1.34 -18.87
CA SER A 593 -1.06 2.19 -17.67
C SER A 593 -2.41 2.71 -17.20
N ILE A 594 -3.32 3.04 -18.13
CA ILE A 594 -4.70 3.43 -17.79
C ILE A 594 -5.37 2.34 -16.96
N ILE A 595 -5.25 1.08 -17.38
CA ILE A 595 -5.84 -0.05 -16.64
C ILE A 595 -5.10 -0.28 -15.32
N ASN A 596 -3.77 -0.21 -15.34
CA ASN A 596 -2.96 -0.34 -14.13
C ASN A 596 -3.34 0.67 -13.05
N THR A 597 -3.85 1.83 -13.44
CA THR A 597 -4.35 2.82 -12.49
C THR A 597 -5.40 2.25 -11.53
N TYR A 598 -6.23 1.33 -12.01
CA TYR A 598 -7.32 0.71 -11.24
C TYR A 598 -6.93 -0.64 -10.63
N SER A 599 -5.78 -1.19 -11.01
CA SER A 599 -5.18 -2.39 -10.39
C SER A 599 -4.73 -2.15 -8.95
N HIS A 600 -4.44 -0.90 -8.58
CA HIS A 600 -4.14 -0.50 -7.20
C HIS A 600 -5.43 -0.23 -6.43
N ILE A 601 -6.12 -1.31 -6.05
CA ILE A 601 -7.49 -1.25 -5.51
C ILE A 601 -7.61 -0.45 -4.22
N HIS A 602 -6.55 -0.33 -3.42
CA HIS A 602 -6.57 0.52 -2.23
C HIS A 602 -6.73 2.03 -2.54
N THR A 603 -6.44 2.47 -3.77
CA THR A 603 -6.64 3.85 -4.17
C THR A 603 -8.13 4.12 -4.42
N PRO A 604 -8.70 5.21 -3.87
CA PRO A 604 -10.09 5.57 -4.13
C PRO A 604 -10.37 5.72 -5.64
N ILE A 605 -11.53 5.26 -6.09
CA ILE A 605 -11.87 5.25 -7.53
C ILE A 605 -11.88 6.67 -8.09
N PHE A 606 -12.42 7.63 -7.32
CA PHE A 606 -12.50 9.03 -7.75
C PHE A 606 -11.10 9.63 -8.03
N ILE A 607 -10.12 9.32 -7.19
CA ILE A 607 -8.73 9.77 -7.39
C ILE A 607 -8.12 9.12 -8.63
N SER A 608 -8.38 7.83 -8.85
CA SER A 608 -7.97 7.12 -10.06
C SER A 608 -8.58 7.71 -11.34
N LEU A 609 -9.85 8.12 -11.31
CA LEU A 609 -10.53 8.78 -12.44
C LEU A 609 -9.90 10.14 -12.77
N ILE A 610 -9.67 11.00 -11.76
CA ILE A 610 -9.02 12.30 -11.96
C ILE A 610 -7.62 12.11 -12.56
N ARG A 611 -6.86 11.14 -12.04
CA ARG A 611 -5.53 10.79 -12.54
C ARG A 611 -5.55 10.40 -14.02
N THR A 612 -6.47 9.52 -14.43
CA THR A 612 -6.62 9.11 -15.83
C THR A 612 -7.07 10.30 -16.69
N PHE A 613 -7.98 11.14 -16.20
CA PHE A 613 -8.39 12.36 -16.90
C PHE A 613 -7.20 13.28 -17.19
N HIS A 614 -6.38 13.59 -16.18
CA HIS A 614 -5.15 14.37 -16.37
C HIS A 614 -4.16 13.68 -17.33
N GLY A 615 -4.04 12.36 -17.26
CA GLY A 615 -3.21 11.58 -18.19
C GLY A 615 -3.65 11.74 -19.64
N ILE A 616 -4.95 11.77 -19.90
CA ILE A 616 -5.53 11.87 -21.24
C ILE A 616 -5.33 13.26 -21.84
N TRP A 617 -5.80 14.33 -21.18
CA TRP A 617 -5.79 15.65 -21.82
C TRP A 617 -4.37 16.22 -21.97
N ILE A 618 -3.49 16.03 -20.98
CA ILE A 618 -2.08 16.44 -21.09
C ILE A 618 -1.39 15.61 -22.17
N GLY A 619 -1.66 14.31 -22.23
CA GLY A 619 -1.13 13.42 -23.25
C GLY A 619 -1.57 13.79 -24.67
N LEU A 620 -2.83 14.23 -24.85
CA LEU A 620 -3.32 14.73 -26.13
C LEU A 620 -2.60 16.01 -26.56
N ILE A 621 -2.43 16.98 -25.66
CA ILE A 621 -1.65 18.20 -25.93
C ILE A 621 -0.21 17.82 -26.32
N GLY A 622 0.42 16.94 -25.55
CA GLY A 622 1.76 16.42 -25.85
C GLY A 622 1.85 15.73 -27.22
N GLY A 623 0.84 14.95 -27.60
CA GLY A 623 0.76 14.31 -28.91
C GLY A 623 0.62 15.30 -30.07
N VAL A 624 -0.20 16.34 -29.91
CA VAL A 624 -0.33 17.42 -30.91
C VAL A 624 0.99 18.14 -31.10
N ILE A 625 1.67 18.49 -30.00
CA ILE A 625 3.00 19.14 -30.02
C ILE A 625 4.01 18.22 -30.71
N LEU A 626 4.04 16.93 -30.38
CA LEU A 626 4.95 15.95 -30.97
C LEU A 626 4.76 15.85 -32.50
N ILE A 627 3.51 15.78 -32.98
CA ILE A 627 3.21 15.77 -34.42
C ILE A 627 3.69 17.07 -35.08
N PHE A 628 3.52 18.23 -34.43
CA PHE A 628 3.97 19.51 -34.97
C PHE A 628 5.50 19.60 -35.06
N ILE A 629 6.21 19.10 -34.04
CA ILE A 629 7.67 19.02 -34.02
C ILE A 629 8.15 18.12 -35.18
N VAL A 630 7.58 16.93 -35.33
CA VAL A 630 7.96 16.00 -36.41
C VAL A 630 7.70 16.61 -37.79
N LYS A 631 6.56 17.30 -37.98
CA LYS A 631 6.30 18.04 -39.23
C LYS A 631 7.34 19.14 -39.49
N SER A 632 7.72 19.88 -38.46
CA SER A 632 8.70 20.97 -38.57
C SER A 632 10.09 20.43 -38.91
N ILE A 633 10.51 19.34 -38.26
CA ILE A 633 11.78 18.64 -38.54
C ILE A 633 11.77 18.12 -39.98
N ASN A 634 10.70 17.47 -40.43
CA ASN A 634 10.60 16.99 -41.81
C ASN A 634 10.63 18.14 -42.83
N LYS A 635 10.00 19.28 -42.52
CA LYS A 635 10.05 20.47 -43.38
C LYS A 635 11.44 21.08 -43.46
N LEU A 636 12.16 21.16 -42.33
CA LEU A 636 13.54 21.65 -42.26
C LEU A 636 14.52 20.71 -42.97
N GLY A 637 14.37 19.39 -42.77
CA GLY A 637 15.17 18.37 -43.44
C GLY A 637 15.01 18.40 -44.95
N ARG A 638 13.78 18.60 -45.45
CA ARG A 638 13.49 18.84 -46.87
C ARG A 638 14.07 20.16 -47.38
N ARG A 639 14.03 21.21 -46.57
CA ARG A 639 14.59 22.53 -46.93
C ARG A 639 16.12 22.49 -47.05
N TRP A 640 16.79 21.59 -46.34
CA TRP A 640 18.25 21.47 -46.30
C TRP A 640 18.79 20.22 -47.04
N ASN A 641 17.96 19.55 -47.86
CA ASN A 641 18.34 18.34 -48.63
C ASN A 641 18.96 17.20 -47.79
N LEU A 642 18.60 17.11 -46.51
CA LEU A 642 19.11 16.04 -45.63
C LEU A 642 18.38 14.70 -45.83
N TRP A 643 17.26 14.69 -46.56
CA TRP A 643 16.41 13.51 -46.79
C TRP A 643 15.84 13.53 -48.21
N GLU A 644 16.07 12.47 -49.01
CA GLU A 644 15.36 12.25 -50.28
C GLU A 644 13.98 11.63 -50.06
N VAL A 645 13.14 11.75 -51.10
CA VAL A 645 11.66 11.60 -51.15
C VAL A 645 11.11 10.38 -50.41
#